data_AF-A0A2S9YY04-F1
#
_entry.id   AF-A0A2S9YY04-F1
#
_cell.length_a   1.000
_cell.length_b   1.000
_cell.length_c   1.000
_cell.angle_alpha   90.00
_cell.angle_beta   90.00
_cell.angle_gamma   90.00
#
_symmetry.space_group_name_H-M   'P 1'
#
loop_
_entity.id
_entity.type
_entity.pdbx_description
1 polymer ?
#
loop_
_entity_poly.entity_id
_entity_poly.type
_entity_poly.pdbx_seq_one_letter_code
_entity_poly.pdbx_strand_id
1 'polypeptide(L)'
;MRDAEPDEPNEPNEPNEPITAWIQAWSEHPSDDLPTSFIVVDDAVARELASTHARAFEIAAVTTAAGAEQLTREIPNVSEDSLADLDERGLVRVGARVRPGSLLVGKVSPTGEGLPSPEEKLLRAIFGEKAGELRDTSLRCPPGCHGRVREARLNEPGEGEIAVAQVVVSWDRPLVVGDGLIIEGGASRVAHAVVARITSLDGGGVAWAGGGGSIRVAKQSMAQDLIHARSIGPYATVTQTPPSGREQFGGQLVSPRQAAALAERAPWTAWELFTIKSDSVGGRTRAYEALVKRQSPELPAAPRAQTTAEPTEPADIFSLFERPKPASWRDGDVPSETSTSVDVIVRELAALGIEVRLSAAQIEARLLNPDELRERSHGEVTKPETIDYRTTKPATDGLFCQRIFGPVSDYACACGKYARMKHRGVVCEHCGVEVIASRARRERAAHITLAVPVVHPLFLAEVALLLSLSLAQLNNVLAGSLGLDLGGDTSTGVQPIDVDAASAQTNAVAVRSALAAIDLDELSRSDDPDRRTLATRLRERGMAPIQFVLELIPVLPPDLRPIVPLGGGRFATADLNDLYRRVINRNNRTRRLVELNAPAIILRNESAMLQTAVGQLFDNERTSKPVKAEDHVLHSIAATLEQRLATLPQRCVDYSGVAVVVADPQLEPGRCRVPWSMALELFKPITYGIMEFEGSVTTIRAAKAAVEQGLDYALAATEAASRERPAILLSDAGLVVREIELWDAPAIAVDPQTARLLAGTARRPSVCVHVPLSEEAIRECRGLADIGTFVDVGSASASGWLSRAVLEGNGLARVCEAVIAGHVDTVEQPVLRAALGRGPG
;
A
#
# COMPACT_ATOMS: atom_id res chain seq x y z
N MET A 1 -19.88 -44.81 -62.88
CA MET A 1 -21.05 -45.69 -62.78
C MET A 1 -20.65 -46.99 -62.09
N ARG A 2 -20.75 -46.98 -60.77
CA ARG A 2 -21.28 -48.06 -59.93
C ARG A 2 -21.72 -47.37 -58.66
N ASP A 3 -22.93 -47.66 -58.25
CA ASP A 3 -23.68 -46.82 -57.34
C ASP A 3 -23.39 -47.24 -55.90
N ALA A 4 -23.39 -46.27 -54.99
CA ALA A 4 -23.32 -46.50 -53.55
C ALA A 4 -24.69 -46.17 -52.96
N GLU A 5 -25.22 -47.09 -52.17
CA GLU A 5 -26.52 -46.92 -51.51
C GLU A 5 -26.39 -45.90 -50.37
N PRO A 6 -27.46 -45.15 -50.03
CA PRO A 6 -27.44 -44.23 -48.90
C PRO A 6 -27.54 -45.02 -47.58
N ASP A 7 -26.54 -44.89 -46.71
CA ASP A 7 -26.57 -45.45 -45.36
C ASP A 7 -27.78 -44.94 -44.56
N GLU A 8 -28.32 -45.80 -43.70
CA GLU A 8 -29.47 -45.50 -42.84
C GLU A 8 -29.11 -44.46 -41.75
N PRO A 9 -30.07 -43.62 -41.30
CA PRO A 9 -29.80 -42.66 -40.25
C PRO A 9 -29.58 -43.37 -38.90
N ASN A 10 -28.37 -43.27 -38.36
CA ASN A 10 -28.03 -43.74 -37.01
C ASN A 10 -29.08 -43.28 -35.97
N GLU A 11 -29.45 -44.21 -35.08
CA GLU A 11 -30.30 -43.91 -33.93
C GLU A 11 -29.64 -42.86 -33.01
N PRO A 12 -30.43 -41.98 -32.37
CA PRO A 12 -29.87 -41.01 -31.42
C PRO A 12 -29.37 -41.73 -30.17
N ASN A 13 -28.10 -41.49 -29.81
CA ASN A 13 -27.49 -41.99 -28.57
C ASN A 13 -28.33 -41.63 -27.32
N GLU A 14 -28.23 -42.49 -26.31
CA GLU A 14 -28.85 -42.29 -24.99
C GLU A 14 -28.44 -40.95 -24.34
N PRO A 15 -29.31 -40.32 -23.54
CA PRO A 15 -29.09 -38.97 -23.04
C PRO A 15 -27.93 -38.88 -22.04
N ASN A 16 -27.13 -37.81 -22.22
CA ASN A 16 -25.95 -37.41 -21.47
C ASN A 16 -25.96 -37.65 -19.94
N GLU A 17 -24.74 -37.78 -19.39
CA GLU A 17 -24.45 -37.68 -17.96
C GLU A 17 -25.11 -36.46 -17.29
N PRO A 18 -25.47 -36.54 -15.99
CA PRO A 18 -26.12 -35.45 -15.29
C PRO A 18 -25.18 -34.26 -15.12
N ILE A 19 -25.64 -33.08 -15.55
CA ILE A 19 -24.89 -31.81 -15.61
C ILE A 19 -24.38 -31.33 -14.24
N THR A 20 -24.88 -31.89 -13.15
CA THR A 20 -24.31 -31.74 -11.80
C THR A 20 -22.85 -32.21 -11.69
N ALA A 21 -22.34 -32.99 -12.64
CA ALA A 21 -20.92 -33.33 -12.74
C ALA A 21 -20.06 -32.19 -13.32
N TRP A 22 -20.64 -31.32 -14.15
CA TRP A 22 -19.89 -30.34 -14.97
C TRP A 22 -19.86 -28.93 -14.35
N ILE A 23 -20.64 -28.71 -13.29
CA ILE A 23 -20.89 -27.42 -12.67
C ILE A 23 -20.76 -27.55 -11.15
N GLN A 24 -19.82 -26.82 -10.53
CA GLN A 24 -19.67 -26.83 -9.09
C GLN A 24 -20.63 -25.84 -8.41
N ALA A 25 -21.50 -26.40 -7.57
CA ALA A 25 -22.45 -25.68 -6.74
C ALA A 25 -21.78 -25.10 -5.48
N TRP A 26 -22.05 -23.82 -5.21
CA TRP A 26 -21.62 -23.13 -3.98
C TRP A 26 -22.83 -22.56 -3.24
N SER A 27 -23.63 -23.45 -2.63
CA SER A 27 -24.79 -23.10 -1.80
C SER A 27 -24.42 -23.02 -0.32
N GLU A 28 -25.02 -22.07 0.40
CA GLU A 28 -24.93 -21.97 1.87
C GLU A 28 -25.72 -23.09 2.58
N HIS A 29 -26.67 -23.74 1.90
CA HIS A 29 -27.50 -24.82 2.44
C HIS A 29 -27.65 -26.01 1.46
N PRO A 30 -27.53 -27.27 1.93
CA PRO A 30 -27.91 -28.46 1.19
C PRO A 30 -29.41 -28.75 1.39
N SER A 31 -30.26 -27.96 0.73
CA SER A 31 -31.71 -28.18 0.60
C SER A 31 -32.06 -28.62 -0.83
N ASP A 32 -33.26 -29.14 -1.07
CA ASP A 32 -33.77 -29.58 -2.39
C ASP A 32 -34.00 -28.43 -3.41
N ASP A 33 -33.42 -27.25 -3.15
CA ASP A 33 -33.51 -26.04 -3.96
C ASP A 33 -32.22 -25.86 -4.77
N LEU A 34 -32.34 -25.51 -6.06
CA LEU A 34 -31.17 -25.26 -6.91
C LEU A 34 -30.34 -24.07 -6.38
N PRO A 35 -28.99 -24.20 -6.33
CA PRO A 35 -28.11 -23.11 -5.94
C PRO A 35 -28.33 -21.85 -6.80
N THR A 36 -28.09 -20.67 -6.24
CA THR A 36 -28.21 -19.42 -6.99
C THR A 36 -26.96 -19.12 -7.82
N SER A 37 -25.76 -19.53 -7.37
CA SER A 37 -24.48 -19.28 -8.06
C SER A 37 -23.60 -20.53 -8.17
N PHE A 38 -22.85 -20.61 -9.26
CA PHE A 38 -22.04 -21.77 -9.64
C PHE A 38 -20.74 -21.36 -10.34
N ILE A 39 -19.81 -22.32 -10.48
CA ILE A 39 -18.58 -22.17 -11.27
C ILE A 39 -18.49 -23.31 -12.29
N VAL A 40 -18.06 -22.98 -13.52
CA VAL A 40 -17.76 -23.96 -14.57
C VAL A 40 -16.51 -24.75 -14.18
N VAL A 41 -16.58 -26.08 -14.14
CA VAL A 41 -15.42 -26.94 -13.79
C VAL A 41 -14.96 -27.86 -14.92
N ASP A 42 -15.80 -28.10 -15.92
CA ASP A 42 -15.48 -28.91 -17.10
C ASP A 42 -15.14 -28.05 -18.33
N ASP A 43 -14.05 -28.37 -19.04
CA ASP A 43 -13.57 -27.63 -20.22
C ASP A 43 -14.26 -28.05 -21.54
N ALA A 44 -14.72 -29.30 -21.67
CA ALA A 44 -15.47 -29.71 -22.86
C ALA A 44 -16.82 -28.96 -22.93
N VAL A 45 -17.53 -28.89 -21.80
CA VAL A 45 -18.78 -28.13 -21.66
C VAL A 45 -18.55 -26.62 -21.78
N ALA A 46 -17.43 -26.11 -21.28
CA ALA A 46 -17.07 -24.69 -21.43
C ALA A 46 -16.94 -24.27 -22.90
N ARG A 47 -16.45 -25.17 -23.77
CA ARG A 47 -16.31 -24.93 -25.22
C ARG A 47 -17.64 -24.95 -25.98
N GLU A 48 -18.62 -25.73 -25.53
CA GLU A 48 -19.96 -25.77 -26.13
C GLU A 48 -20.84 -24.56 -25.76
N LEU A 49 -20.54 -23.92 -24.62
CA LEU A 49 -21.30 -22.80 -24.09
C LEU A 49 -20.60 -21.46 -24.39
N ALA A 50 -21.17 -20.68 -25.31
CA ALA A 50 -20.78 -19.29 -25.52
C ALA A 50 -21.43 -18.36 -24.47
N SER A 51 -20.81 -17.19 -24.28
CA SER A 51 -21.33 -16.10 -23.47
C SER A 51 -21.08 -14.77 -24.16
N THR A 52 -22.15 -14.08 -24.53
CA THR A 52 -22.08 -12.73 -25.10
C THR A 52 -21.65 -11.75 -24.01
N HIS A 53 -20.55 -11.05 -24.23
CA HIS A 53 -20.07 -9.97 -23.39
C HIS A 53 -20.46 -8.63 -24.00
N ALA A 54 -20.62 -7.61 -23.16
CA ALA A 54 -20.71 -6.22 -23.57
C ALA A 54 -19.86 -5.39 -22.61
N ARG A 55 -18.97 -4.54 -23.14
CA ARG A 55 -18.15 -3.62 -22.35
C ARG A 55 -18.33 -2.20 -22.86
N ALA A 56 -18.83 -1.34 -21.98
CA ALA A 56 -18.81 0.10 -22.21
C ALA A 56 -17.39 0.64 -22.06
N PHE A 57 -17.03 1.56 -22.95
CA PHE A 57 -15.84 2.38 -22.87
C PHE A 57 -16.28 3.84 -22.99
N GLU A 58 -15.76 4.69 -22.10
CA GLU A 58 -16.15 6.10 -22.01
C GLU A 58 -14.93 6.99 -22.17
N ILE A 59 -15.10 8.09 -22.88
CA ILE A 59 -14.10 9.16 -22.96
C ILE A 59 -14.77 10.53 -22.95
N ALA A 60 -14.24 11.41 -22.11
CA ALA A 60 -14.64 12.81 -22.03
C ALA A 60 -13.70 13.69 -22.88
N ALA A 61 -14.25 14.73 -23.49
CA ALA A 61 -13.49 15.83 -24.10
C ALA A 61 -13.46 17.02 -23.13
N VAL A 62 -12.31 17.22 -22.48
CA VAL A 62 -12.16 18.16 -21.36
C VAL A 62 -11.46 19.44 -21.82
N THR A 63 -11.83 20.60 -21.28
CA THR A 63 -11.06 21.83 -21.49
C THR A 63 -9.73 21.77 -20.75
N THR A 64 -8.63 21.73 -21.50
CA THR A 64 -7.26 21.72 -20.96
C THR A 64 -6.68 23.13 -20.92
N ALA A 65 -5.54 23.30 -20.24
CA ALA A 65 -4.79 24.55 -20.25
C ALA A 65 -4.24 24.96 -21.63
N ALA A 66 -4.27 24.07 -22.63
CA ALA A 66 -3.92 24.36 -24.03
C ALA A 66 -5.16 24.65 -24.91
N GLY A 67 -6.38 24.51 -24.38
CA GLY A 67 -7.64 24.66 -25.10
C GLY A 67 -8.59 23.47 -24.92
N ALA A 68 -9.76 23.56 -25.54
CA ALA A 68 -10.76 22.50 -25.53
C ALA A 68 -10.32 21.28 -26.37
N GLU A 69 -10.40 20.09 -25.79
CA GLU A 69 -10.36 18.85 -26.57
C GLU A 69 -11.61 18.72 -27.44
N GLN A 70 -11.49 18.04 -28.58
CA GLN A 70 -12.59 17.85 -29.52
C GLN A 70 -12.71 16.37 -29.90
N LEU A 71 -13.94 15.87 -30.00
CA LEU A 71 -14.23 14.57 -30.60
C LEU A 71 -14.43 14.78 -32.10
N THR A 72 -13.69 14.04 -32.93
CA THR A 72 -13.67 14.23 -34.38
C THR A 72 -13.11 13.01 -35.11
N ARG A 73 -13.48 12.86 -36.39
CA ARG A 73 -12.82 11.93 -37.32
C ARG A 73 -11.47 12.46 -37.82
N GLU A 74 -11.22 13.77 -37.75
CA GLU A 74 -9.99 14.40 -38.24
C GLU A 74 -8.82 14.24 -37.26
N ILE A 75 -8.30 13.01 -37.14
CA ILE A 75 -7.23 12.65 -36.20
C ILE A 75 -5.86 12.71 -36.91
N PRO A 76 -4.89 13.51 -36.43
CA PRO A 76 -3.59 13.64 -37.08
C PRO A 76 -2.75 12.36 -36.96
N ASN A 77 -1.98 12.05 -38.01
CA ASN A 77 -1.11 10.86 -38.14
C ASN A 77 -1.84 9.50 -38.08
N VAL A 78 -3.13 9.45 -38.42
CA VAL A 78 -3.92 8.22 -38.53
C VAL A 78 -4.22 7.91 -40.00
N SER A 79 -4.18 6.63 -40.40
CA SER A 79 -4.52 6.20 -41.77
C SER A 79 -6.04 6.17 -42.00
N GLU A 80 -6.49 6.46 -43.23
CA GLU A 80 -7.92 6.35 -43.61
C GLU A 80 -8.52 4.97 -43.31
N ASP A 81 -7.74 3.88 -43.49
CA ASP A 81 -8.16 2.53 -43.12
C ASP A 81 -8.54 2.40 -41.63
N SER A 82 -7.92 3.20 -40.76
CA SER A 82 -8.23 3.26 -39.32
C SER A 82 -9.38 4.23 -39.00
N LEU A 83 -9.66 5.20 -39.88
CA LEU A 83 -10.76 6.15 -39.77
C LEU A 83 -12.06 5.62 -40.39
N ALA A 84 -11.99 4.62 -41.28
CA ALA A 84 -13.10 4.08 -42.05
C ALA A 84 -14.37 3.80 -41.21
N ASP A 85 -14.22 3.12 -40.07
CA ASP A 85 -15.32 2.77 -39.17
C ASP A 85 -15.87 3.95 -38.33
N LEU A 86 -15.29 5.15 -38.38
CA LEU A 86 -15.78 6.34 -37.65
C LEU A 86 -16.89 7.09 -38.41
N ASP A 87 -17.83 7.66 -37.64
CA ASP A 87 -18.79 8.67 -38.11
C ASP A 87 -18.16 10.08 -38.14
N GLU A 88 -18.92 11.07 -38.62
CA GLU A 88 -18.46 12.45 -38.78
C GLU A 88 -18.17 13.16 -37.43
N ARG A 89 -18.69 12.62 -36.32
CA ARG A 89 -18.46 13.12 -34.94
C ARG A 89 -17.28 12.41 -34.27
N GLY A 90 -16.59 11.53 -34.98
CA GLY A 90 -15.48 10.73 -34.46
C GLY A 90 -15.90 9.50 -33.65
N LEU A 91 -17.17 9.07 -33.69
CA LEU A 91 -17.64 7.88 -32.97
C LEU A 91 -17.58 6.64 -33.87
N VAL A 92 -17.13 5.50 -33.36
CA VAL A 92 -17.17 4.26 -34.14
C VAL A 92 -18.61 3.83 -34.43
N ARG A 93 -18.88 3.45 -35.68
CA ARG A 93 -20.23 3.14 -36.18
C ARG A 93 -20.76 1.85 -35.56
N VAL A 94 -22.04 1.85 -35.17
CA VAL A 94 -22.73 0.65 -34.69
C VAL A 94 -22.70 -0.45 -35.77
N GLY A 95 -22.37 -1.67 -35.37
CA GLY A 95 -22.16 -2.84 -36.24
C GLY A 95 -20.71 -3.04 -36.71
N ALA A 96 -19.84 -2.02 -36.64
CA ALA A 96 -18.43 -2.10 -37.03
C ALA A 96 -17.67 -3.19 -36.24
N ARG A 97 -16.66 -3.81 -36.85
CA ARG A 97 -15.91 -4.93 -36.27
C ARG A 97 -14.55 -4.46 -35.74
N VAL A 98 -14.45 -4.29 -34.43
CA VAL A 98 -13.25 -3.78 -33.75
C VAL A 98 -12.32 -4.90 -33.29
N ARG A 99 -11.02 -4.60 -33.27
CA ARG A 99 -9.91 -5.42 -32.79
C ARG A 99 -9.04 -4.58 -31.83
N PRO A 100 -8.10 -5.17 -31.06
CA PRO A 100 -7.14 -4.39 -30.29
C PRO A 100 -6.42 -3.35 -31.17
N GLY A 101 -6.37 -2.10 -30.72
CA GLY A 101 -5.81 -0.96 -31.46
C GLY A 101 -6.81 -0.18 -32.34
N SER A 102 -7.96 -0.76 -32.71
CA SER A 102 -9.02 -0.06 -33.46
C SER A 102 -9.51 1.18 -32.72
N LEU A 103 -9.83 2.24 -33.46
CA LEU A 103 -10.43 3.44 -32.89
C LEU A 103 -11.88 3.18 -32.47
N LEU A 104 -12.23 3.57 -31.24
CA LEU A 104 -13.60 3.57 -30.71
C LEU A 104 -14.18 4.98 -30.69
N VAL A 105 -13.39 5.95 -30.26
CA VAL A 105 -13.75 7.39 -30.35
C VAL A 105 -12.50 8.19 -30.69
N GLY A 106 -12.53 8.89 -31.82
CA GLY A 106 -11.54 9.86 -32.21
C GLY A 106 -11.58 11.08 -31.29
N LYS A 107 -10.45 11.39 -30.64
CA LYS A 107 -10.28 12.60 -29.83
C LYS A 107 -8.95 13.27 -30.16
N VAL A 108 -9.00 14.58 -30.30
CA VAL A 108 -7.82 15.44 -30.46
C VAL A 108 -7.72 16.42 -29.29
N SER A 109 -6.50 16.57 -28.77
CA SER A 109 -6.19 17.57 -27.74
C SER A 109 -5.26 18.64 -28.34
N PRO A 110 -5.51 19.94 -28.08
CA PRO A 110 -4.61 21.00 -28.52
C PRO A 110 -3.25 20.90 -27.82
N THR A 111 -2.20 21.17 -28.57
CA THR A 111 -0.81 21.04 -28.15
C THR A 111 -0.27 22.43 -27.83
N GLY A 112 -0.16 22.75 -26.53
CA GLY A 112 0.49 24.00 -26.10
C GLY A 112 1.97 24.06 -26.54
N GLU A 113 2.58 25.26 -26.46
CA GLU A 113 3.93 25.57 -26.98
C GLU A 113 5.08 24.76 -26.31
N GLY A 114 5.17 23.48 -26.66
CA GLY A 114 6.27 22.58 -26.33
C GLY A 114 7.34 22.56 -27.41
N LEU A 115 8.59 22.27 -27.03
CA LEU A 115 9.66 22.02 -27.99
C LEU A 115 9.39 20.69 -28.72
N PRO A 116 9.27 20.68 -30.06
CA PRO A 116 8.91 19.48 -30.80
C PRO A 116 9.96 18.38 -30.69
N SER A 117 9.50 17.13 -30.81
CA SER A 117 10.29 15.91 -30.72
C SER A 117 11.37 15.84 -31.82
N PRO A 118 12.39 14.98 -31.67
CA PRO A 118 13.38 14.75 -32.74
C PRO A 118 12.74 14.28 -34.05
N GLU A 119 11.69 13.46 -33.98
CA GLU A 119 10.95 12.95 -35.15
C GLU A 119 10.08 14.04 -35.78
N GLU A 120 9.39 14.87 -34.99
CA GLU A 120 8.61 16.01 -35.50
C GLU A 120 9.50 17.04 -36.19
N LYS A 121 10.71 17.28 -35.67
CA LYS A 121 11.71 18.13 -36.32
C LYS A 121 12.20 17.54 -37.64
N LEU A 122 12.35 16.21 -37.71
CA LEU A 122 12.74 15.51 -38.93
C LEU A 122 11.63 15.56 -39.98
N LEU A 123 10.38 15.29 -39.59
CA LEU A 123 9.22 15.36 -40.48
C LEU A 123 8.98 16.77 -41.02
N ARG A 124 9.07 17.82 -40.16
CA ARG A 124 9.01 19.23 -40.59
C ARG A 124 10.10 19.59 -41.60
N ALA A 125 11.29 18.98 -41.51
CA ALA A 125 12.38 19.20 -42.44
C ALA A 125 12.25 18.43 -43.77
N ILE A 126 11.48 17.34 -43.81
CA ILE A 126 11.27 16.50 -44.99
C ILE A 126 10.04 16.96 -45.80
N PHE A 127 8.91 17.21 -45.13
CA PHE A 127 7.63 17.43 -45.80
C PHE A 127 7.22 18.91 -45.90
N GLY A 128 7.85 19.82 -45.16
CA GLY A 128 7.62 21.27 -45.25
C GLY A 128 6.26 21.78 -44.73
N GLU A 129 5.29 20.90 -44.51
CA GLU A 129 3.97 21.25 -44.00
C GLU A 129 3.97 21.57 -42.50
N LYS A 130 3.06 22.47 -42.11
CA LYS A 130 2.70 22.67 -40.71
C LYS A 130 1.82 21.50 -40.27
N ALA A 131 2.40 20.51 -39.60
CA ALA A 131 1.61 19.59 -38.79
C ALA A 131 0.70 20.40 -37.84
N GLY A 132 -0.60 20.07 -37.84
CA GLY A 132 -1.61 20.82 -37.09
C GLY A 132 -1.35 20.86 -35.59
N GLU A 133 -1.93 21.84 -34.91
CA GLU A 133 -1.69 22.14 -33.48
C GLU A 133 -2.37 21.12 -32.52
N LEU A 134 -2.75 19.95 -33.05
CA LEU A 134 -3.58 18.93 -32.42
C LEU A 134 -2.82 17.62 -32.28
N ARG A 135 -3.09 16.89 -31.20
CA ARG A 135 -2.49 15.58 -30.89
C ARG A 135 -3.58 14.52 -30.73
N ASP A 136 -3.35 13.32 -31.29
CA ASP A 136 -4.18 12.14 -31.03
C ASP A 136 -4.19 11.77 -29.53
N THR A 137 -5.39 11.77 -28.95
CA THR A 137 -5.70 11.29 -27.60
C THR A 137 -6.94 10.38 -27.60
N SER A 138 -7.20 9.75 -28.75
CA SER A 138 -8.38 8.93 -29.03
C SER A 138 -8.51 7.69 -28.16
N LEU A 139 -9.75 7.32 -27.88
CA LEU A 139 -10.09 6.05 -27.25
C LEU A 139 -9.90 4.91 -28.25
N ARG A 140 -8.93 4.03 -27.97
CA ARG A 140 -8.63 2.83 -28.77
C ARG A 140 -9.03 1.57 -28.02
N CYS A 141 -9.47 0.57 -28.76
CA CYS A 141 -9.88 -0.73 -28.25
C CYS A 141 -8.67 -1.43 -27.59
N PRO A 142 -8.73 -1.81 -26.30
CA PRO A 142 -7.57 -2.32 -25.57
C PRO A 142 -7.22 -3.77 -25.95
N PRO A 143 -6.01 -4.24 -25.61
CA PRO A 143 -5.64 -5.66 -25.69
C PRO A 143 -6.70 -6.57 -25.06
N GLY A 144 -6.98 -7.71 -25.71
CA GLY A 144 -8.05 -8.64 -25.35
C GLY A 144 -9.44 -8.24 -25.84
N CYS A 145 -9.76 -6.95 -25.97
CA CYS A 145 -11.05 -6.52 -26.49
C CYS A 145 -11.09 -6.61 -28.03
N HIS A 146 -12.11 -7.29 -28.52
CA HIS A 146 -12.44 -7.48 -29.93
C HIS A 146 -13.95 -7.70 -30.00
N GLY A 147 -14.61 -7.45 -31.14
CA GLY A 147 -16.05 -7.66 -31.23
C GLY A 147 -16.76 -6.86 -32.31
N ARG A 148 -18.06 -6.62 -32.09
CA ARG A 148 -18.86 -5.63 -32.81
C ARG A 148 -19.23 -4.48 -31.90
N VAL A 149 -19.33 -3.28 -32.44
CA VAL A 149 -19.94 -2.15 -31.75
C VAL A 149 -21.45 -2.41 -31.66
N ARG A 150 -21.97 -2.59 -30.44
CA ARG A 150 -23.41 -2.73 -30.17
C ARG A 150 -24.08 -1.37 -30.05
N GLU A 151 -23.37 -0.39 -29.50
CA GLU A 151 -23.88 0.94 -29.25
C GLU A 151 -22.75 1.97 -29.28
N ALA A 152 -23.04 3.17 -29.81
CA ALA A 152 -22.17 4.34 -29.70
C ALA A 152 -23.07 5.57 -29.50
N ARG A 153 -22.89 6.28 -28.38
CA ARG A 153 -23.62 7.51 -28.04
C ARG A 153 -22.65 8.63 -27.71
N LEU A 154 -23.09 9.85 -27.97
CA LEU A 154 -22.48 11.09 -27.48
C LEU A 154 -23.53 11.80 -26.63
N ASN A 155 -23.18 12.04 -25.37
CA ASN A 155 -23.97 12.88 -24.48
C ASN A 155 -23.52 14.32 -24.70
N GLU A 156 -24.27 15.05 -25.53
CA GLU A 156 -24.10 16.49 -25.71
C GLU A 156 -24.63 17.23 -24.45
N PRO A 157 -23.83 18.06 -23.77
CA PRO A 157 -24.18 18.55 -22.42
C PRO A 157 -24.96 19.86 -22.41
N GLY A 158 -25.43 20.28 -21.22
CA GLY A 158 -25.90 21.65 -20.98
C GLY A 158 -24.75 22.67 -20.94
N GLU A 159 -25.09 23.97 -20.87
CA GLU A 159 -24.10 25.04 -20.73
C GLU A 159 -23.21 24.84 -19.49
N GLY A 160 -21.94 24.50 -19.71
CA GLY A 160 -20.92 24.33 -18.66
C GLY A 160 -20.57 22.87 -18.32
N GLU A 161 -21.27 21.88 -18.87
CA GLU A 161 -20.97 20.46 -18.67
C GLU A 161 -19.99 19.90 -19.74
N ILE A 162 -19.51 18.67 -19.54
CA ILE A 162 -18.42 18.06 -20.34
C ILE A 162 -18.98 16.99 -21.29
N ALA A 163 -18.61 17.05 -22.57
CA ALA A 163 -19.07 16.08 -23.58
C ALA A 163 -18.45 14.70 -23.34
N VAL A 164 -19.30 13.67 -23.22
CA VAL A 164 -18.89 12.28 -22.97
C VAL A 164 -19.39 11.38 -24.09
N ALA A 165 -18.45 10.69 -24.74
CA ALA A 165 -18.76 9.60 -25.66
C ALA A 165 -18.73 8.26 -24.93
N GLN A 166 -19.74 7.43 -25.14
CA GLN A 166 -19.86 6.07 -24.62
C GLN A 166 -20.00 5.09 -25.79
N VAL A 167 -19.13 4.10 -25.85
CA VAL A 167 -19.13 3.04 -26.88
C VAL A 167 -19.20 1.68 -26.21
N VAL A 168 -20.22 0.89 -26.54
CA VAL A 168 -20.38 -0.48 -26.05
C VAL A 168 -19.95 -1.45 -27.15
N VAL A 169 -18.85 -2.16 -26.92
CA VAL A 169 -18.39 -3.27 -27.76
C VAL A 169 -18.93 -4.57 -27.18
N SER A 170 -19.55 -5.41 -28.01
CA SER A 170 -20.01 -6.74 -27.64
C SER A 170 -19.36 -7.84 -28.45
N TRP A 171 -19.09 -8.98 -27.82
CA TRP A 171 -18.49 -10.15 -28.46
C TRP A 171 -18.91 -11.44 -27.78
N ASP A 172 -19.00 -12.52 -28.55
CA ASP A 172 -19.21 -13.86 -28.02
C ASP A 172 -17.87 -14.48 -27.68
N ARG A 173 -17.72 -14.94 -26.44
CA ARG A 173 -16.56 -15.71 -25.95
C ARG A 173 -17.05 -17.07 -25.47
N PRO A 174 -16.37 -18.20 -25.76
CA PRO A 174 -16.65 -19.44 -25.04
C PRO A 174 -16.51 -19.22 -23.52
N LEU A 175 -17.22 -19.99 -22.72
CA LEU A 175 -16.91 -20.07 -21.30
C LEU A 175 -15.55 -20.75 -21.10
N VAL A 176 -15.01 -20.63 -19.90
CA VAL A 176 -13.82 -21.36 -19.46
C VAL A 176 -14.04 -21.87 -18.04
N VAL A 177 -13.31 -22.91 -17.66
CA VAL A 177 -13.20 -23.37 -16.28
C VAL A 177 -12.83 -22.19 -15.36
N GLY A 178 -13.58 -22.02 -14.27
CA GLY A 178 -13.46 -20.89 -13.34
C GLY A 178 -14.39 -19.69 -13.60
N ASP A 179 -15.06 -19.61 -14.76
CA ASP A 179 -16.07 -18.55 -14.99
C ASP A 179 -17.26 -18.73 -14.03
N GLY A 180 -17.72 -17.62 -13.44
CA GLY A 180 -18.81 -17.61 -12.46
C GLY A 180 -20.16 -17.31 -13.10
N LEU A 181 -21.17 -18.12 -12.79
CA LEU A 181 -22.53 -18.05 -13.34
C LEU A 181 -23.58 -17.93 -12.21
N ILE A 182 -24.71 -17.27 -12.50
CA ILE A 182 -25.82 -17.06 -11.56
C ILE A 182 -27.17 -17.36 -12.23
N ILE A 183 -28.10 -18.01 -11.53
CA ILE A 183 -29.48 -18.27 -12.01
C ILE A 183 -30.38 -17.07 -11.75
N GLU A 184 -31.12 -16.62 -12.78
CA GLU A 184 -32.22 -15.67 -12.62
C GLU A 184 -33.54 -16.43 -12.34
N GLY A 185 -34.21 -16.13 -11.21
CA GLY A 185 -35.62 -16.53 -11.01
C GLY A 185 -36.00 -17.06 -9.62
N GLY A 186 -35.03 -17.55 -8.83
CA GLY A 186 -35.28 -18.22 -7.55
C GLY A 186 -35.53 -19.73 -7.70
N ALA A 187 -35.26 -20.49 -6.63
CA ALA A 187 -34.97 -21.92 -6.73
C ALA A 187 -36.18 -22.86 -6.93
N SER A 188 -37.41 -22.36 -6.85
CA SER A 188 -38.60 -23.22 -6.79
C SER A 188 -38.91 -23.91 -8.13
N ARG A 189 -38.66 -25.23 -8.16
CA ARG A 189 -39.06 -26.23 -9.19
C ARG A 189 -38.23 -26.32 -10.49
N VAL A 190 -37.13 -27.07 -10.47
CA VAL A 190 -36.76 -28.01 -11.57
C VAL A 190 -36.09 -29.24 -10.96
N ALA A 191 -36.54 -30.45 -11.30
CA ALA A 191 -36.02 -31.71 -10.71
C ALA A 191 -34.91 -32.38 -11.56
N HIS A 192 -35.00 -32.30 -12.89
CA HIS A 192 -34.03 -32.86 -13.84
C HIS A 192 -34.01 -32.02 -15.12
N ALA A 193 -32.82 -31.71 -15.68
CA ALA A 193 -32.69 -31.00 -16.95
C ALA A 193 -31.26 -31.13 -17.56
N VAL A 194 -31.14 -31.07 -18.89
CA VAL A 194 -29.87 -31.03 -19.67
C VAL A 194 -29.82 -29.76 -20.55
N VAL A 195 -28.69 -29.03 -20.59
CA VAL A 195 -28.51 -27.77 -21.36
C VAL A 195 -28.16 -28.02 -22.82
N ALA A 196 -28.54 -27.09 -23.69
CA ALA A 196 -27.70 -26.67 -24.82
C ALA A 196 -27.81 -25.14 -24.99
N ARG A 197 -26.64 -24.47 -25.08
CA ARG A 197 -26.43 -23.01 -25.19
C ARG A 197 -26.92 -22.12 -24.02
N ILE A 198 -26.05 -21.18 -23.65
CA ILE A 198 -26.38 -19.97 -22.91
C ILE A 198 -26.33 -18.79 -23.90
N THR A 199 -27.27 -17.85 -23.77
CA THR A 199 -27.19 -16.52 -24.40
C THR A 199 -27.60 -15.48 -23.36
N SER A 200 -26.89 -14.35 -23.29
CA SER A 200 -27.08 -13.36 -22.24
C SER A 200 -27.30 -11.96 -22.83
N LEU A 201 -28.13 -11.17 -22.14
CA LEU A 201 -28.48 -9.78 -22.48
C LEU A 201 -29.11 -9.57 -23.87
N ASP A 202 -30.29 -10.16 -24.07
CA ASP A 202 -31.46 -9.48 -24.69
C ASP A 202 -32.83 -10.18 -24.45
N GLY A 203 -32.93 -11.12 -23.49
CA GLY A 203 -34.21 -11.69 -23.07
C GLY A 203 -34.70 -12.91 -23.87
N GLY A 204 -33.87 -13.94 -24.00
CA GLY A 204 -34.27 -15.27 -24.44
C GLY A 204 -34.46 -16.25 -23.28
N GLY A 205 -35.45 -17.12 -23.34
CA GLY A 205 -35.56 -18.27 -22.43
C GLY A 205 -34.83 -19.47 -23.01
N VAL A 206 -33.93 -20.11 -22.25
CA VAL A 206 -33.26 -21.35 -22.65
C VAL A 206 -34.25 -22.50 -22.46
N ALA A 207 -34.60 -23.23 -23.52
CA ALA A 207 -35.44 -24.42 -23.42
C ALA A 207 -34.58 -25.65 -23.16
N TRP A 208 -34.78 -26.32 -22.02
CA TRP A 208 -34.05 -27.54 -21.65
C TRP A 208 -34.89 -28.78 -21.97
N ALA A 209 -34.26 -29.85 -22.43
CA ALA A 209 -34.96 -31.07 -22.82
C ALA A 209 -35.32 -31.93 -21.59
N GLY A 210 -36.62 -32.05 -21.32
CA GLY A 210 -37.17 -32.82 -20.19
C GLY A 210 -37.80 -31.94 -19.12
N GLY A 211 -39.04 -32.24 -18.73
CA GLY A 211 -39.60 -31.77 -17.45
C GLY A 211 -40.11 -30.32 -17.34
N GLY A 212 -40.11 -29.52 -18.40
CA GLY A 212 -40.93 -28.29 -18.48
C GLY A 212 -40.48 -27.11 -17.63
N GLY A 213 -39.24 -26.63 -17.84
CA GLY A 213 -38.74 -25.37 -17.29
C GLY A 213 -37.71 -24.71 -18.21
N SER A 214 -37.60 -23.38 -18.13
CA SER A 214 -36.59 -22.59 -18.85
C SER A 214 -35.77 -21.73 -17.89
N ILE A 215 -34.71 -22.31 -17.34
CA ILE A 215 -33.80 -21.60 -16.44
C ILE A 215 -32.96 -20.59 -17.25
N ARG A 216 -32.93 -19.33 -16.81
CA ARG A 216 -31.98 -18.34 -17.31
C ARG A 216 -30.72 -18.32 -16.44
N VAL A 217 -29.58 -18.21 -17.10
CA VAL A 217 -28.27 -18.11 -16.45
C VAL A 217 -27.56 -16.86 -16.95
N ALA A 218 -27.16 -15.98 -16.05
CA ALA A 218 -26.35 -14.82 -16.34
C ALA A 218 -24.88 -15.09 -15.96
N LYS A 219 -23.95 -14.46 -16.66
CA LYS A 219 -22.53 -14.47 -16.28
C LYS A 219 -22.31 -13.48 -15.15
N GLN A 220 -21.80 -13.96 -14.02
CA GLN A 220 -21.47 -13.13 -12.86
C GLN A 220 -20.05 -12.55 -12.96
N SER A 221 -19.07 -13.31 -13.46
CA SER A 221 -17.65 -12.94 -13.42
C SER A 221 -16.80 -13.82 -14.33
N MET A 222 -15.61 -13.35 -14.72
CA MET A 222 -14.61 -14.16 -15.44
C MET A 222 -13.65 -14.86 -14.48
N ALA A 223 -13.08 -15.98 -14.93
CA ALA A 223 -11.87 -16.53 -14.35
C ALA A 223 -10.64 -15.65 -14.68
N GLN A 224 -10.54 -15.25 -15.97
CA GLN A 224 -9.41 -14.50 -16.54
C GLN A 224 -9.14 -13.16 -15.83
N ASP A 225 -10.19 -12.42 -15.46
CA ASP A 225 -10.09 -11.10 -14.84
C ASP A 225 -9.55 -11.17 -13.39
N LEU A 226 -9.44 -12.37 -12.82
CA LEU A 226 -9.04 -12.64 -11.44
C LEU A 226 -7.76 -13.49 -11.33
N ILE A 227 -7.16 -13.89 -12.46
CA ILE A 227 -5.81 -14.47 -12.45
C ILE A 227 -4.80 -13.36 -12.41
N HIS A 228 -4.07 -13.27 -11.31
CA HIS A 228 -2.94 -12.38 -11.14
C HIS A 228 -1.76 -13.20 -10.61
N ALA A 229 -0.54 -12.91 -11.06
CA ALA A 229 0.66 -13.65 -10.67
C ALA A 229 1.90 -12.75 -10.79
N ARG A 230 2.88 -12.95 -9.91
CA ARG A 230 4.09 -12.12 -9.84
C ARG A 230 5.25 -12.83 -9.17
N SER A 231 6.38 -12.94 -9.85
CA SER A 231 7.67 -13.31 -9.24
C SER A 231 8.29 -12.16 -8.45
N ILE A 232 8.42 -10.96 -9.03
CA ILE A 232 9.02 -9.80 -8.35
C ILE A 232 8.51 -8.46 -8.91
N GLY A 233 8.44 -7.40 -8.10
CA GLY A 233 8.18 -6.06 -8.63
C GLY A 233 8.28 -4.90 -7.63
N PRO A 234 8.02 -3.66 -8.09
CA PRO A 234 8.01 -2.49 -7.22
C PRO A 234 6.84 -2.53 -6.22
N TYR A 235 7.10 -2.06 -5.01
CA TYR A 235 6.11 -1.77 -3.98
C TYR A 235 6.25 -0.30 -3.56
N ALA A 236 5.15 0.33 -3.19
CA ALA A 236 5.17 1.62 -2.50
C ALA A 236 5.79 1.40 -1.12
N THR A 237 7.01 1.90 -0.90
CA THR A 237 7.88 1.42 0.19
C THR A 237 7.35 1.71 1.60
N VAL A 238 6.32 2.57 1.73
CA VAL A 238 5.65 2.94 2.98
C VAL A 238 4.52 1.97 3.32
N THR A 239 3.61 1.70 2.38
CA THR A 239 2.45 0.82 2.57
C THR A 239 2.74 -0.64 2.20
N GLN A 240 3.88 -0.90 1.56
CA GLN A 240 4.26 -2.15 0.89
C GLN A 240 3.21 -2.70 -0.11
N THR A 241 2.24 -1.87 -0.52
CA THR A 241 1.25 -2.20 -1.54
C THR A 241 1.80 -1.95 -2.96
N PRO A 242 1.20 -2.53 -4.02
CA PRO A 242 1.52 -2.16 -5.39
C PRO A 242 1.23 -0.67 -5.64
N PRO A 243 2.05 0.05 -6.42
CA PRO A 243 1.70 1.41 -6.84
C PRO A 243 0.42 1.40 -7.70
N SER A 244 -0.38 2.46 -7.60
CA SER A 244 -1.70 2.51 -8.22
C SER A 244 -1.66 2.33 -9.74
N GLY A 245 -2.65 1.62 -10.27
CA GLY A 245 -2.67 1.16 -11.67
C GLY A 245 -1.75 -0.03 -11.97
N ARG A 246 -1.09 -0.61 -10.96
CA ARG A 246 -0.40 -1.92 -11.04
C ARG A 246 -0.93 -2.95 -10.02
N GLU A 247 -2.09 -2.70 -9.43
CA GLU A 247 -2.72 -3.57 -8.43
C GLU A 247 -2.93 -5.02 -8.93
N GLN A 248 -3.42 -5.18 -10.17
CA GLN A 248 -3.57 -6.49 -10.86
C GLN A 248 -2.24 -7.22 -11.13
N PHE A 249 -1.10 -6.55 -10.94
CA PHE A 249 0.25 -7.12 -11.05
C PHE A 249 1.03 -6.93 -9.73
N GLY A 250 0.31 -6.91 -8.62
CA GLY A 250 0.80 -6.94 -7.25
C GLY A 250 1.12 -8.35 -6.78
N GLY A 251 1.95 -8.44 -5.73
CA GLY A 251 2.02 -9.66 -4.93
C GLY A 251 0.84 -9.67 -3.97
N GLN A 252 0.31 -10.85 -3.67
CA GLN A 252 -0.90 -10.99 -2.86
C GLN A 252 -0.67 -10.56 -1.42
N LEU A 253 -1.71 -9.97 -0.84
CA LEU A 253 -1.76 -9.58 0.55
C LEU A 253 -1.96 -10.83 1.42
N VAL A 254 -1.04 -11.09 2.35
CA VAL A 254 -1.27 -12.09 3.40
C VAL A 254 -1.98 -11.42 4.56
N SER A 255 -3.14 -11.93 4.95
CA SER A 255 -3.94 -11.39 6.05
C SER A 255 -3.31 -11.71 7.41
N PRO A 256 -3.58 -10.94 8.48
CA PRO A 256 -2.95 -11.19 9.77
C PRO A 256 -3.36 -12.53 10.41
N ARG A 257 -4.53 -13.06 10.05
CA ARG A 257 -4.99 -14.42 10.40
C ARG A 257 -4.16 -15.51 9.73
N GLN A 258 -3.93 -15.37 8.41
CA GLN A 258 -3.05 -16.26 7.65
C GLN A 258 -1.61 -16.18 8.16
N ALA A 259 -1.12 -14.98 8.48
CA ALA A 259 0.20 -14.74 9.07
C ALA A 259 0.41 -15.49 10.39
N ALA A 260 -0.57 -15.43 11.30
CA ALA A 260 -0.51 -16.14 12.58
C ALA A 260 -0.54 -17.67 12.40
N ALA A 261 -1.42 -18.19 11.53
CA ALA A 261 -1.53 -19.62 11.25
C ALA A 261 -0.25 -20.20 10.59
N LEU A 262 0.38 -19.42 9.70
CA LEU A 262 1.70 -19.71 9.16
C LEU A 262 2.77 -19.68 10.25
N ALA A 263 2.82 -18.65 11.10
CA ALA A 263 3.83 -18.54 12.15
C ALA A 263 3.77 -19.65 13.21
N GLU A 264 2.58 -20.16 13.52
CA GLU A 264 2.37 -21.28 14.46
C GLU A 264 2.94 -22.61 13.94
N ARG A 265 2.78 -22.90 12.65
CA ARG A 265 2.98 -24.26 12.08
C ARG A 265 4.06 -24.36 11.01
N ALA A 266 4.39 -23.24 10.39
CA ALA A 266 5.39 -23.10 9.33
C ALA A 266 6.22 -21.80 9.53
N PRO A 267 6.96 -21.67 10.66
CA PRO A 267 7.69 -20.45 11.00
C PRO A 267 8.76 -20.03 9.98
N TRP A 268 9.45 -20.96 9.30
CA TRP A 268 10.41 -20.60 8.24
C TRP A 268 9.71 -20.03 7.01
N THR A 269 8.56 -20.60 6.66
CA THR A 269 7.68 -20.15 5.57
C THR A 269 7.12 -18.78 5.87
N ALA A 270 6.61 -18.55 7.09
CA ALA A 270 6.18 -17.24 7.56
C ALA A 270 7.33 -16.21 7.49
N TRP A 271 8.51 -16.57 7.99
CA TRP A 271 9.70 -15.73 7.96
C TRP A 271 10.10 -15.34 6.53
N GLU A 272 10.09 -16.29 5.59
CA GLU A 272 10.39 -16.04 4.17
C GLU A 272 9.40 -15.05 3.52
N LEU A 273 8.09 -15.26 3.73
CA LEU A 273 7.01 -14.41 3.21
C LEU A 273 7.14 -12.96 3.73
N PHE A 274 7.45 -12.80 5.01
CA PHE A 274 7.51 -11.48 5.65
C PHE A 274 8.90 -10.79 5.62
N THR A 275 9.95 -11.47 5.16
CA THR A 275 11.31 -10.89 5.00
C THR A 275 11.74 -10.78 3.53
N ILE A 276 12.22 -11.87 2.92
CA ILE A 276 12.88 -11.85 1.60
C ILE A 276 11.92 -11.75 0.41
N LYS A 277 10.61 -11.88 0.62
CA LYS A 277 9.58 -11.72 -0.41
C LYS A 277 8.79 -10.41 -0.35
N SER A 278 8.88 -9.64 0.73
CA SER A 278 8.11 -8.40 0.87
C SER A 278 9.02 -7.22 1.21
N ASP A 279 9.53 -7.24 2.43
CA ASP A 279 10.11 -6.10 3.11
C ASP A 279 11.45 -5.62 2.52
N SER A 280 12.41 -6.53 2.36
CA SER A 280 13.78 -6.18 2.00
C SER A 280 13.99 -6.12 0.48
N VAL A 281 14.25 -4.93 -0.05
CA VAL A 281 14.66 -4.77 -1.47
C VAL A 281 15.99 -5.51 -1.73
N GLY A 282 16.95 -5.42 -0.81
CA GLY A 282 18.22 -6.13 -0.91
C GLY A 282 18.04 -7.65 -0.81
N GLY A 283 17.21 -8.11 0.13
CA GLY A 283 16.83 -9.52 0.28
C GLY A 283 16.20 -10.08 -1.00
N ARG A 284 15.25 -9.35 -1.59
CA ARG A 284 14.63 -9.72 -2.87
C ARG A 284 15.62 -9.77 -4.04
N THR A 285 16.56 -8.84 -4.13
CA THR A 285 17.62 -8.90 -5.15
C THR A 285 18.53 -10.12 -4.95
N ARG A 286 18.99 -10.39 -3.72
CA ARG A 286 19.82 -11.57 -3.42
C ARG A 286 19.07 -12.88 -3.66
N ALA A 287 17.79 -12.96 -3.29
CA ALA A 287 16.95 -14.13 -3.53
C ALA A 287 16.74 -14.38 -5.04
N TYR A 288 16.46 -13.33 -5.82
CA TYR A 288 16.37 -13.44 -7.28
C TYR A 288 17.70 -13.92 -7.90
N GLU A 289 18.83 -13.36 -7.47
CA GLU A 289 20.15 -13.82 -7.92
C GLU A 289 20.45 -15.27 -7.53
N ALA A 290 20.11 -15.69 -6.31
CA ALA A 290 20.30 -17.06 -5.83
C ALA A 290 19.48 -18.06 -6.67
N LEU A 291 18.19 -17.77 -6.89
CA LEU A 291 17.30 -18.62 -7.68
C LEU A 291 17.79 -18.79 -9.13
N VAL A 292 18.25 -17.71 -9.79
CA VAL A 292 18.87 -17.81 -11.13
C VAL A 292 20.16 -18.63 -11.09
N LYS A 293 20.99 -18.49 -10.05
CA LYS A 293 22.21 -19.29 -9.84
C LYS A 293 21.94 -20.72 -9.35
N ARG A 294 20.66 -21.14 -9.26
CA ARG A 294 20.20 -22.42 -8.69
C ARG A 294 20.71 -22.69 -7.26
N GLN A 295 20.74 -21.65 -6.44
CA GLN A 295 21.12 -21.66 -5.02
C GLN A 295 19.90 -21.36 -4.13
N SER A 296 19.86 -21.94 -2.92
CA SER A 296 18.86 -21.58 -1.91
C SER A 296 19.06 -20.12 -1.47
N PRO A 297 18.03 -19.27 -1.43
CA PRO A 297 18.13 -17.94 -0.84
C PRO A 297 18.46 -18.01 0.66
N GLU A 298 19.52 -17.32 1.09
CA GLU A 298 19.82 -17.16 2.50
C GLU A 298 18.75 -16.29 3.19
N LEU A 299 18.10 -16.84 4.22
CA LEU A 299 17.18 -16.12 5.08
C LEU A 299 17.94 -15.35 6.17
N PRO A 300 17.46 -14.16 6.59
CA PRO A 300 18.00 -13.46 7.75
C PRO A 300 17.94 -14.34 9.01
N ALA A 301 18.91 -14.22 9.92
CA ALA A 301 18.96 -15.03 11.12
C ALA A 301 17.73 -14.79 12.02
N ALA A 302 16.95 -15.84 12.27
CA ALA A 302 15.75 -15.77 13.10
C ALA A 302 16.09 -15.49 14.58
N PRO A 303 15.35 -14.59 15.26
CA PRO A 303 15.53 -14.35 16.69
C PRO A 303 15.15 -15.59 17.51
N ARG A 304 15.99 -15.97 18.48
CA ARG A 304 15.73 -17.12 19.36
C ARG A 304 14.83 -16.72 20.52
N ALA A 305 13.64 -17.30 20.59
CA ALA A 305 12.75 -17.14 21.75
C ALA A 305 13.37 -17.78 23.02
N GLN A 306 13.14 -17.14 24.16
CA GLN A 306 13.36 -17.67 25.52
C GLN A 306 12.15 -17.31 26.39
N THR A 307 11.81 -18.17 27.36
CA THR A 307 10.45 -18.29 27.87
C THR A 307 10.18 -17.65 29.25
N THR A 308 9.04 -16.94 29.30
CA THR A 308 8.07 -16.84 30.41
C THR A 308 8.48 -16.32 31.80
N ALA A 309 7.78 -15.27 32.23
CA ALA A 309 7.49 -14.95 33.64
C ALA A 309 6.04 -14.40 33.74
N GLU A 310 5.45 -14.41 34.94
CA GLU A 310 4.04 -14.00 35.18
C GLU A 310 3.88 -12.50 35.53
N PRO A 311 2.66 -11.92 35.40
CA PRO A 311 2.46 -10.46 35.31
C PRO A 311 1.70 -9.81 36.48
N THR A 312 1.83 -8.48 36.64
CA THR A 312 1.10 -7.65 37.65
C THR A 312 0.71 -6.27 37.09
N GLU A 313 -0.37 -5.67 37.57
CA GLU A 313 -1.14 -4.55 36.95
C GLU A 313 -0.38 -3.22 36.64
N PRO A 314 -0.89 -2.39 35.69
CA PRO A 314 -0.07 -1.38 34.99
C PRO A 314 -0.06 0.05 35.56
N ALA A 315 1.05 0.79 35.35
CA ALA A 315 1.17 2.22 35.68
C ALA A 315 2.06 3.07 34.71
N ASP A 316 1.39 3.92 33.92
CA ASP A 316 1.89 5.22 33.42
C ASP A 316 3.02 5.28 32.34
N ILE A 317 3.08 6.40 31.60
CA ILE A 317 3.87 6.67 30.39
C ILE A 317 5.39 6.49 30.56
N PHE A 318 5.90 6.69 31.78
CA PHE A 318 7.33 6.58 32.07
C PHE A 318 7.85 5.14 32.12
N SER A 319 6.99 4.13 32.06
CA SER A 319 7.37 2.71 31.97
C SER A 319 8.21 2.36 30.73
N LEU A 320 8.08 3.13 29.65
CA LEU A 320 8.96 3.05 28.46
C LEU A 320 10.41 3.44 28.74
N PHE A 321 10.69 3.98 29.93
CA PHE A 321 11.95 4.59 30.33
C PHE A 321 12.54 3.93 31.60
N GLU A 322 12.41 2.60 31.79
CA GLU A 322 12.75 1.94 33.08
C GLU A 322 14.06 1.12 33.16
N ARG A 323 14.83 0.88 32.07
CA ARG A 323 16.13 0.16 32.17
C ARG A 323 17.37 1.06 32.01
N PRO A 324 18.31 1.10 32.97
CA PRO A 324 19.51 1.96 32.92
C PRO A 324 20.59 1.39 32.00
N LYS A 325 21.43 2.28 31.44
CA LYS A 325 22.55 1.94 30.54
C LYS A 325 23.54 0.96 31.20
N PRO A 326 23.70 -0.29 30.71
CA PRO A 326 24.72 -1.21 31.20
C PRO A 326 26.13 -0.72 30.87
N ALA A 327 27.09 -0.93 31.78
CA ALA A 327 28.46 -0.41 31.67
C ALA A 327 29.34 -1.08 30.59
N SER A 328 28.80 -2.03 29.81
CA SER A 328 29.53 -2.90 28.88
C SER A 328 29.43 -2.51 27.39
N TRP A 329 28.61 -1.51 27.04
CA TRP A 329 28.28 -1.20 25.63
C TRP A 329 29.42 -0.48 24.89
N ARG A 330 29.55 -0.79 23.59
CA ARG A 330 30.38 -0.07 22.61
C ARG A 330 29.53 0.32 21.41
N ASP A 331 29.96 1.34 20.66
CA ASP A 331 29.31 1.69 19.41
C ASP A 331 29.58 0.62 18.34
N GLY A 332 28.52 -0.02 17.84
CA GLY A 332 28.59 -1.02 16.77
C GLY A 332 27.47 -2.07 16.76
N ASP A 333 26.89 -2.40 17.91
CA ASP A 333 25.95 -3.53 18.07
C ASP A 333 24.52 -3.20 17.60
N VAL A 334 24.34 -3.07 16.28
CA VAL A 334 23.03 -3.06 15.61
C VAL A 334 22.87 -4.39 14.84
N PRO A 335 21.73 -5.12 15.00
CA PRO A 335 21.46 -6.31 14.18
C PRO A 335 21.53 -5.98 12.69
N SER A 336 22.37 -6.69 11.93
CA SER A 336 22.82 -6.23 10.61
C SER A 336 21.73 -6.12 9.53
N GLU A 337 20.59 -6.78 9.71
CA GLU A 337 19.44 -6.71 8.81
C GLU A 337 18.10 -6.64 9.57
N THR A 338 17.78 -5.46 10.11
CA THR A 338 16.42 -5.13 10.54
C THR A 338 15.45 -5.07 9.36
N SER A 339 14.17 -5.36 9.65
CA SER A 339 13.03 -5.19 8.73
C SER A 339 13.06 -3.79 8.10
N THR A 340 12.98 -3.66 6.77
CA THR A 340 13.02 -2.35 6.10
C THR A 340 11.86 -1.44 6.53
N SER A 341 10.71 -2.02 6.87
CA SER A 341 9.54 -1.30 7.38
C SER A 341 9.69 -0.88 8.85
N VAL A 342 10.32 -1.71 9.70
CA VAL A 342 10.70 -1.33 11.08
C VAL A 342 11.79 -0.26 11.07
N ASP A 343 12.80 -0.40 10.22
CA ASP A 343 13.86 0.58 9.97
C ASP A 343 13.26 1.96 9.65
N VAL A 344 12.19 1.98 8.85
CA VAL A 344 11.49 3.20 8.46
C VAL A 344 10.76 3.81 9.65
N ILE A 345 10.10 3.04 10.50
CA ILE A 345 9.47 3.57 11.71
C ILE A 345 10.51 4.09 12.70
N VAL A 346 11.65 3.40 12.87
CA VAL A 346 12.78 3.88 13.68
C VAL A 346 13.35 5.19 13.11
N ARG A 347 13.46 5.30 11.78
CA ARG A 347 13.89 6.53 11.08
C ARG A 347 12.86 7.65 11.14
N GLU A 348 11.55 7.33 11.11
CA GLU A 348 10.46 8.30 11.29
C GLU A 348 10.48 8.84 12.72
N LEU A 349 10.55 7.97 13.73
CA LEU A 349 10.67 8.37 15.13
C LEU A 349 11.95 9.19 15.37
N ALA A 350 13.11 8.79 14.81
CA ALA A 350 14.34 9.59 14.88
C ALA A 350 14.19 10.95 14.16
N ALA A 351 13.48 10.98 13.03
CA ALA A 351 13.08 12.19 12.31
C ALA A 351 11.85 12.91 12.92
N LEU A 352 11.46 12.52 14.14
CA LEU A 352 10.52 13.20 15.03
C LEU A 352 11.17 13.59 16.37
N GLY A 353 12.48 13.39 16.52
CA GLY A 353 13.22 13.70 17.75
C GLY A 353 13.22 12.57 18.79
N ILE A 354 12.80 11.36 18.41
CA ILE A 354 12.72 10.19 19.28
C ILE A 354 13.77 9.17 18.80
N GLU A 355 14.91 9.12 19.46
CA GLU A 355 15.90 8.07 19.23
C GLU A 355 15.36 6.73 19.74
N VAL A 356 15.06 5.81 18.81
CA VAL A 356 14.73 4.42 19.13
C VAL A 356 15.93 3.53 18.81
N ARG A 357 16.27 2.63 19.73
CA ARG A 357 17.31 1.60 19.57
C ARG A 357 16.68 0.23 19.74
N LEU A 358 16.96 -0.67 18.79
CA LEU A 358 16.42 -2.02 18.76
C LEU A 358 17.54 -3.05 18.97
N SER A 359 17.28 -4.03 19.81
CA SER A 359 18.13 -5.20 20.04
C SER A 359 17.26 -6.47 20.01
N ALA A 360 17.88 -7.64 19.97
CA ALA A 360 17.17 -8.92 19.94
C ALA A 360 16.35 -9.25 21.22
N ALA A 361 16.45 -8.45 22.28
CA ALA A 361 15.77 -8.67 23.56
C ALA A 361 15.16 -7.40 24.21
N GLN A 362 15.42 -6.21 23.65
CA GLN A 362 15.01 -4.92 24.23
C GLN A 362 14.78 -3.86 23.15
N ILE A 363 13.79 -3.00 23.40
CA ILE A 363 13.57 -1.73 22.70
C ILE A 363 13.87 -0.62 23.71
N GLU A 364 14.67 0.37 23.32
CA GLU A 364 14.90 1.60 24.09
C GLU A 364 14.46 2.81 23.29
N ALA A 365 13.87 3.80 23.96
CA ALA A 365 13.50 5.09 23.36
C ALA A 365 14.04 6.26 24.19
N ARG A 366 14.35 7.39 23.55
CA ARG A 366 14.83 8.62 24.21
C ARG A 366 14.50 9.86 23.39
N LEU A 367 14.16 10.98 24.04
CA LEU A 367 14.09 12.29 23.38
C LEU A 367 15.50 12.80 23.02
N LEU A 368 15.65 13.27 21.79
CA LEU A 368 16.85 13.96 21.29
C LEU A 368 16.85 15.42 21.75
N ASN A 369 18.00 15.91 22.20
CA ASN A 369 18.18 17.34 22.48
C ASN A 369 18.14 18.17 21.19
N PRO A 370 17.85 19.49 21.25
CA PRO A 370 17.84 20.37 20.08
C PRO A 370 19.14 20.32 19.26
N ASP A 371 20.29 20.19 19.93
CA ASP A 371 21.59 20.11 19.24
C ASP A 371 21.79 18.76 18.54
N GLU A 372 21.47 17.63 19.18
CA GLU A 372 21.49 16.30 18.56
C GLU A 372 20.52 16.19 17.37
N LEU A 373 19.36 16.86 17.47
CA LEU A 373 18.40 16.96 16.38
C LEU A 373 18.97 17.77 15.21
N ARG A 374 19.71 18.86 15.49
CA ARG A 374 20.36 19.68 14.49
C ARG A 374 21.50 18.94 13.79
N GLU A 375 22.28 18.15 14.52
CA GLU A 375 23.34 17.28 13.98
C GLU A 375 22.80 16.18 13.05
N ARG A 376 21.66 15.56 13.39
CA ARG A 376 20.99 14.55 12.54
C ARG A 376 20.25 15.17 11.34
N SER A 377 20.21 16.50 11.25
CA SER A 377 19.42 17.23 10.25
C SER A 377 20.23 17.63 9.02
N HIS A 378 19.67 17.43 7.84
CA HIS A 378 20.32 17.78 6.57
C HIS A 378 20.04 19.24 6.12
N GLY A 379 19.36 20.04 6.95
CA GLY A 379 19.16 21.48 6.75
C GLY A 379 17.87 22.03 7.37
N GLU A 380 17.79 23.37 7.48
CA GLU A 380 16.55 24.07 7.85
C GLU A 380 15.61 24.23 6.64
N VAL A 381 14.33 23.90 6.81
CA VAL A 381 13.24 24.26 5.89
C VAL A 381 12.67 25.61 6.31
N THR A 382 12.91 26.64 5.49
CA THR A 382 12.48 28.02 5.78
C THR A 382 11.22 28.43 5.01
N LYS A 383 10.85 27.68 3.97
CA LYS A 383 9.83 28.07 2.99
C LYS A 383 8.64 27.11 2.96
N PRO A 384 7.38 27.61 2.91
CA PRO A 384 6.18 26.79 2.85
C PRO A 384 5.92 26.18 1.46
N GLU A 385 6.65 26.59 0.41
CA GLU A 385 6.46 26.07 -0.93
C GLU A 385 6.88 24.59 -1.05
N THR A 386 6.14 23.82 -1.84
CA THR A 386 6.35 22.38 -2.03
C THR A 386 7.02 22.10 -3.38
N ILE A 387 6.26 22.20 -4.46
CA ILE A 387 6.69 22.08 -5.86
C ILE A 387 6.16 23.26 -6.67
N ASP A 388 6.89 23.66 -7.71
CA ASP A 388 6.40 24.59 -8.72
C ASP A 388 5.45 23.87 -9.69
N TYR A 389 4.21 24.37 -9.82
CA TYR A 389 3.18 23.81 -10.70
C TYR A 389 3.53 23.87 -12.19
N ARG A 390 4.45 24.76 -12.61
CA ARG A 390 4.88 24.89 -14.02
C ARG A 390 6.01 23.95 -14.38
N THR A 391 7.07 23.90 -13.55
CA THR A 391 8.27 23.10 -13.84
C THR A 391 8.30 21.73 -13.17
N THR A 392 7.31 21.43 -12.32
CA THR A 392 7.21 20.26 -11.41
C THR A 392 8.42 20.05 -10.48
N LYS A 393 9.34 21.02 -10.42
CA LYS A 393 10.53 20.95 -9.56
C LYS A 393 10.19 21.35 -8.12
N PRO A 394 10.75 20.66 -7.10
CA PRO A 394 10.70 21.10 -5.71
C PRO A 394 11.26 22.51 -5.50
N ALA A 395 10.60 23.28 -4.64
CA ALA A 395 11.04 24.61 -4.26
C ALA A 395 12.39 24.60 -3.50
N THR A 396 13.22 25.61 -3.74
CA THR A 396 14.49 25.78 -3.00
C THR A 396 14.20 26.25 -1.57
N ASP A 397 14.78 25.55 -0.59
CA ASP A 397 14.56 25.69 0.87
C ASP A 397 13.12 25.40 1.35
N GLY A 398 12.26 24.93 0.44
CA GLY A 398 10.90 24.49 0.73
C GLY A 398 10.80 23.02 1.14
N LEU A 399 9.57 22.56 1.41
CA LEU A 399 9.27 21.25 2.02
C LEU A 399 9.75 20.01 1.24
N PHE A 400 10.15 20.16 -0.02
CA PHE A 400 10.64 19.06 -0.88
C PHE A 400 12.06 19.30 -1.40
N CYS A 401 12.75 20.34 -0.91
CA CYS A 401 14.00 20.87 -1.44
C CYS A 401 15.09 19.81 -1.68
N GLN A 402 15.61 19.76 -2.91
CA GLN A 402 16.63 18.79 -3.30
C GLN A 402 18.00 19.02 -2.65
N ARG A 403 18.31 20.24 -2.19
CA ARG A 403 19.54 20.56 -1.46
C ARG A 403 19.59 19.90 -0.08
N ILE A 404 18.43 19.80 0.58
CA ILE A 404 18.26 19.27 1.94
C ILE A 404 18.03 17.76 1.88
N PHE A 405 16.98 17.34 1.17
CA PHE A 405 16.51 15.95 1.17
C PHE A 405 17.21 15.05 0.14
N GLY A 406 17.95 15.62 -0.82
CA GLY A 406 18.56 14.88 -1.92
C GLY A 406 17.77 14.92 -3.24
N PRO A 407 18.37 14.40 -4.32
CA PRO A 407 17.90 14.57 -5.69
C PRO A 407 16.62 13.78 -5.99
N VAL A 408 15.74 14.33 -6.85
CA VAL A 408 14.50 13.65 -7.27
C VAL A 408 14.77 12.46 -8.21
N SER A 409 15.90 12.45 -8.91
CA SER A 409 16.29 11.37 -9.82
C SER A 409 17.72 10.89 -9.55
N ASP A 410 17.94 9.58 -9.72
CA ASP A 410 19.19 8.92 -9.33
C ASP A 410 20.42 9.53 -10.00
N TYR A 411 21.36 9.99 -9.18
CA TYR A 411 22.62 10.60 -9.60
C TYR A 411 22.44 11.77 -10.59
N ALA A 412 21.43 12.63 -10.38
CA ALA A 412 21.22 13.86 -11.13
C ALA A 412 20.85 15.05 -10.23
N CYS A 413 21.52 16.19 -10.40
CA CYS A 413 21.25 17.41 -9.63
C CYS A 413 20.12 18.26 -10.25
N ALA A 414 19.44 19.09 -9.45
CA ALA A 414 18.24 19.84 -9.87
C ALA A 414 18.40 20.77 -11.10
N CYS A 415 19.62 21.24 -11.37
CA CYS A 415 19.94 22.08 -12.53
C CYS A 415 20.43 21.29 -13.76
N GLY A 416 20.68 19.98 -13.64
CA GLY A 416 21.16 19.12 -14.73
C GLY A 416 22.67 19.21 -15.04
N LYS A 417 23.43 20.14 -14.43
CA LYS A 417 24.89 20.27 -14.64
C LYS A 417 25.65 18.96 -14.43
N TYR A 418 25.30 18.25 -13.37
CA TYR A 418 25.78 16.90 -13.08
C TYR A 418 24.61 15.92 -13.19
N ALA A 419 24.78 14.93 -14.07
CA ALA A 419 23.91 13.77 -14.22
C ALA A 419 24.76 12.54 -14.58
N ARG A 420 24.28 11.35 -14.23
CA ARG A 420 24.93 10.02 -14.31
C ARG A 420 25.81 9.70 -13.10
N MET A 421 25.84 8.41 -12.76
CA MET A 421 26.54 7.80 -11.62
C MET A 421 28.03 8.13 -11.48
N LYS A 422 28.71 8.52 -12.58
CA LYS A 422 30.12 8.95 -12.57
C LYS A 422 30.39 10.22 -11.72
N HIS A 423 29.35 10.95 -11.33
CA HIS A 423 29.43 12.13 -10.46
C HIS A 423 28.96 11.84 -9.03
N ARG A 424 28.85 10.57 -8.62
CA ARG A 424 28.39 10.17 -7.28
C ARG A 424 29.17 10.90 -6.17
N GLY A 425 28.46 11.51 -5.23
CA GLY A 425 29.03 12.25 -4.09
C GLY A 425 29.46 13.69 -4.39
N VAL A 426 29.37 14.16 -5.64
CA VAL A 426 29.65 15.57 -5.97
C VAL A 426 28.49 16.46 -5.52
N VAL A 427 28.77 17.51 -4.75
CA VAL A 427 27.81 18.58 -4.46
C VAL A 427 27.83 19.61 -5.60
N CYS A 428 26.68 19.91 -6.18
CA CYS A 428 26.59 20.82 -7.32
C CYS A 428 26.71 22.28 -6.91
N GLU A 429 27.80 22.95 -7.31
CA GLU A 429 28.11 24.37 -7.06
C GLU A 429 26.92 25.33 -7.34
N HIS A 430 26.11 25.06 -8.36
CA HIS A 430 25.03 25.98 -8.78
C HIS A 430 23.74 25.80 -7.94
N CYS A 431 23.39 24.59 -7.52
CA CYS A 431 22.11 24.32 -6.84
C CYS A 431 22.22 23.66 -5.47
N GLY A 432 23.43 23.42 -4.97
CA GLY A 432 23.71 22.77 -3.69
C GLY A 432 23.29 21.30 -3.58
N VAL A 433 22.76 20.71 -4.66
CA VAL A 433 22.27 19.31 -4.63
C VAL A 433 23.44 18.34 -4.76
N GLU A 434 23.52 17.42 -3.81
CA GLU A 434 24.44 16.28 -3.81
C GLU A 434 23.99 15.20 -4.80
N VAL A 435 24.93 14.68 -5.59
CA VAL A 435 24.65 13.69 -6.63
C VAL A 435 24.68 12.28 -6.02
N ILE A 436 23.55 11.83 -5.50
CA ILE A 436 23.34 10.52 -4.85
C ILE A 436 22.11 9.79 -5.41
N ALA A 437 21.81 8.60 -4.90
CA ALA A 437 20.56 7.92 -5.21
C ALA A 437 19.37 8.67 -4.60
N SER A 438 18.25 8.71 -5.32
CA SER A 438 16.99 9.34 -4.93
C SER A 438 16.44 8.82 -3.60
N ARG A 439 16.72 7.55 -3.26
CA ARG A 439 16.47 6.91 -1.95
C ARG A 439 16.82 7.78 -0.74
N ALA A 440 17.82 8.67 -0.84
CA ALA A 440 18.17 9.61 0.22
C ALA A 440 16.99 10.49 0.67
N ARG A 441 16.01 10.77 -0.21
CA ARG A 441 14.78 11.53 0.08
C ARG A 441 13.80 10.82 1.02
N ARG A 442 14.08 9.55 1.35
CA ARG A 442 13.40 8.75 2.36
C ARG A 442 14.19 8.63 3.68
N GLU A 443 15.46 9.00 3.66
CA GLU A 443 16.41 8.76 4.77
C GLU A 443 16.90 10.06 5.42
N ARG A 444 16.88 11.18 4.68
CA ARG A 444 17.30 12.50 5.16
C ARG A 444 16.15 13.24 5.86
N ALA A 445 16.29 13.46 7.16
CA ALA A 445 15.44 14.37 7.93
C ALA A 445 15.91 15.84 7.79
N ALA A 446 15.00 16.78 7.98
CA ALA A 446 15.27 18.22 8.06
C ALA A 446 14.70 18.82 9.36
N HIS A 447 14.84 20.13 9.59
CA HIS A 447 14.24 20.81 10.74
C HIS A 447 13.68 22.19 10.38
N ILE A 448 12.92 22.78 11.31
CA ILE A 448 12.44 24.18 11.31
C ILE A 448 12.92 24.79 12.63
N THR A 449 13.66 25.89 12.61
CA THR A 449 14.04 26.60 13.84
C THR A 449 12.90 27.51 14.28
N LEU A 450 12.38 27.34 15.49
CA LEU A 450 11.27 28.15 15.98
C LEU A 450 11.73 29.56 16.37
N ALA A 451 10.90 30.56 16.07
CA ALA A 451 11.13 31.95 16.43
C ALA A 451 10.90 32.25 17.92
N VAL A 452 10.11 31.40 18.58
CA VAL A 452 9.79 31.41 20.02
C VAL A 452 9.68 29.94 20.44
N PRO A 453 10.21 29.52 21.60
CA PRO A 453 10.03 28.15 22.09
C PRO A 453 8.55 27.76 22.18
N VAL A 454 8.27 26.47 22.01
CA VAL A 454 6.92 25.87 22.04
C VAL A 454 6.94 24.70 23.02
N VAL A 455 5.96 24.59 23.91
CA VAL A 455 5.86 23.41 24.79
C VAL A 455 5.47 22.20 23.95
N HIS A 456 6.16 21.09 24.15
CA HIS A 456 5.94 19.86 23.39
C HIS A 456 4.49 19.38 23.57
N PRO A 457 3.65 19.30 22.51
CA PRO A 457 2.21 19.03 22.66
C PRO A 457 1.89 17.72 23.38
N LEU A 458 2.82 16.77 23.29
CA LEU A 458 2.72 15.43 23.85
C LEU A 458 3.03 15.34 25.36
N PHE A 459 3.64 16.38 25.95
CA PHE A 459 4.10 16.38 27.36
C PHE A 459 3.42 17.47 28.21
N LEU A 460 2.19 17.86 27.83
CA LEU A 460 1.45 18.94 28.48
C LEU A 460 0.97 18.58 29.89
N ALA A 461 0.68 17.30 30.18
CA ALA A 461 0.26 16.88 31.51
C ALA A 461 1.45 16.89 32.49
N GLU A 462 2.59 16.40 32.02
CA GLU A 462 3.87 16.31 32.69
C GLU A 462 4.43 17.71 33.00
N VAL A 463 4.38 18.64 32.03
CA VAL A 463 4.77 20.04 32.24
C VAL A 463 3.82 20.74 33.22
N ALA A 464 2.52 20.45 33.20
CA ALA A 464 1.58 21.01 34.18
C ALA A 464 1.89 20.49 35.60
N LEU A 465 2.10 19.18 35.75
CA LEU A 465 2.43 18.49 36.99
C LEU A 465 3.77 18.99 37.58
N LEU A 466 4.82 19.11 36.76
CA LEU A 466 6.11 19.69 37.15
C LEU A 466 5.95 21.11 37.72
N LEU A 467 5.07 21.93 37.13
CA LEU A 467 4.85 23.33 37.51
C LEU A 467 3.77 23.56 38.58
N SER A 468 3.21 22.51 39.19
CA SER A 468 2.07 22.61 40.13
C SER A 468 0.82 23.28 39.53
N LEU A 469 0.61 23.14 38.22
CA LEU A 469 -0.55 23.64 37.50
C LEU A 469 -1.51 22.51 37.14
N SER A 470 -2.81 22.79 37.09
CA SER A 470 -3.73 21.93 36.32
C SER A 470 -3.48 22.08 34.82
N LEU A 471 -3.78 21.01 34.06
CA LEU A 471 -3.71 21.04 32.59
C LEU A 471 -4.58 22.16 31.98
N ALA A 472 -5.69 22.55 32.63
CA ALA A 472 -6.51 23.68 32.21
C ALA A 472 -5.80 25.03 32.41
N GLN A 473 -5.11 25.23 33.55
CA GLN A 473 -4.32 26.44 33.79
C GLN A 473 -3.13 26.53 32.81
N LEU A 474 -2.39 25.43 32.58
CA LEU A 474 -1.31 25.42 31.60
C LEU A 474 -1.83 25.75 30.18
N ASN A 475 -2.92 25.14 29.74
CA ASN A 475 -3.51 25.43 28.43
C ASN A 475 -3.95 26.91 28.30
N ASN A 476 -4.51 27.52 29.36
CA ASN A 476 -4.86 28.94 29.35
C ASN A 476 -3.61 29.85 29.30
N VAL A 477 -2.52 29.48 29.99
CA VAL A 477 -1.22 30.16 29.88
C VAL A 477 -0.65 30.04 28.46
N LEU A 478 -0.66 28.85 27.86
CA LEU A 478 -0.16 28.62 26.50
C LEU A 478 -1.04 29.25 25.41
N ALA A 479 -2.35 29.41 25.66
CA ALA A 479 -3.27 30.13 24.79
C ALA A 479 -3.13 31.67 24.87
N GLY A 480 -2.30 32.20 25.79
CA GLY A 480 -2.15 33.64 26.02
C GLY A 480 -3.25 34.26 26.89
N SER A 481 -4.17 33.46 27.43
CA SER A 481 -5.33 33.91 28.24
C SER A 481 -5.01 34.12 29.72
N LEU A 482 -3.88 33.59 30.19
CA LEU A 482 -3.30 33.86 31.51
C LEU A 482 -1.80 34.13 31.34
N GLY A 483 -1.21 34.87 32.27
CA GLY A 483 0.23 34.96 32.43
C GLY A 483 0.77 33.91 33.40
N LEU A 484 2.09 33.84 33.51
CA LEU A 484 2.80 33.00 34.47
C LEU A 484 3.72 33.88 35.32
N ASP A 485 3.57 33.80 36.64
CA ASP A 485 4.57 34.29 37.58
C ASP A 485 5.58 33.17 37.89
N LEU A 486 6.85 33.56 38.01
CA LEU A 486 7.97 32.67 38.34
C LEU A 486 8.34 32.73 39.83
N GLY A 487 7.80 33.69 40.60
CA GLY A 487 8.07 33.83 42.02
C GLY A 487 9.43 34.51 42.30
N GLY A 488 9.47 35.84 42.22
CA GLY A 488 10.68 36.60 42.56
C GLY A 488 10.92 36.66 44.07
N ASP A 489 12.02 36.05 44.53
CA ASP A 489 12.62 36.08 45.89
C ASP A 489 11.68 35.80 47.09
N THR A 490 10.44 35.37 46.85
CA THR A 490 9.42 35.09 47.87
C THR A 490 8.88 33.68 47.69
N SER A 491 8.49 33.03 48.79
CA SER A 491 8.18 31.59 48.84
C SER A 491 6.86 31.17 48.16
N THR A 492 6.32 32.00 47.28
CA THR A 492 5.24 31.66 46.35
C THR A 492 5.86 31.05 45.11
N GLY A 493 5.72 29.73 44.94
CA GLY A 493 6.13 29.04 43.72
C GLY A 493 5.34 29.49 42.48
N VAL A 494 5.63 28.88 41.33
CA VAL A 494 5.00 29.19 40.04
C VAL A 494 3.47 29.28 40.15
N GLN A 495 2.87 30.39 39.70
CA GLN A 495 1.42 30.61 39.73
C GLN A 495 0.90 31.21 38.41
N PRO A 496 -0.32 30.87 37.99
CA PRO A 496 -0.99 31.55 36.90
C PRO A 496 -1.57 32.89 37.38
N ILE A 497 -1.29 33.96 36.64
CA ILE A 497 -1.69 35.34 36.98
C ILE A 497 -2.42 36.00 35.82
N ASP A 498 -3.00 37.18 36.06
CA ASP A 498 -3.65 37.95 35.00
C ASP A 498 -2.61 38.45 33.96
N VAL A 499 -3.05 38.59 32.71
CA VAL A 499 -2.20 38.85 31.54
C VAL A 499 -1.50 40.22 31.65
N ASP A 500 -2.15 41.20 32.27
CA ASP A 500 -1.63 42.56 32.49
C ASP A 500 -0.63 42.65 33.66
N ALA A 501 -0.69 41.70 34.61
CA ALA A 501 0.29 41.61 35.71
C ALA A 501 1.58 40.87 35.29
N ALA A 502 1.54 40.13 34.18
CA ALA A 502 2.60 39.22 33.79
C ALA A 502 3.73 39.87 33.00
N SER A 503 4.97 39.44 33.27
CA SER A 503 6.19 39.97 32.64
C SER A 503 6.11 40.00 31.11
N ALA A 504 6.71 41.02 30.48
CA ALA A 504 6.55 41.32 29.04
C ALA A 504 7.09 40.24 28.06
N GLN A 505 7.55 39.10 28.56
CA GLN A 505 7.93 37.93 27.79
C GLN A 505 6.70 37.22 27.17
N THR A 506 6.95 36.28 26.26
CA THR A 506 5.94 35.35 25.78
C THR A 506 5.79 34.17 26.73
N ASN A 507 4.58 33.65 26.87
CA ASN A 507 4.23 32.70 27.93
C ASN A 507 5.01 31.36 27.83
N ALA A 508 5.38 30.93 26.62
CA ALA A 508 6.23 29.75 26.43
C ALA A 508 7.70 29.98 26.85
N VAL A 509 8.21 31.23 26.79
CA VAL A 509 9.53 31.58 27.35
C VAL A 509 9.48 31.59 28.87
N ALA A 510 8.36 32.05 29.47
CA ALA A 510 8.14 31.92 30.91
C ALA A 510 8.09 30.45 31.36
N VAL A 511 7.32 29.59 30.67
CA VAL A 511 7.29 28.13 30.94
C VAL A 511 8.67 27.48 30.79
N ARG A 512 9.42 27.81 29.73
CA ARG A 512 10.82 27.34 29.55
C ARG A 512 11.73 27.76 30.71
N SER A 513 11.58 28.99 31.20
CA SER A 513 12.37 29.53 32.32
C SER A 513 11.99 28.86 33.64
N ALA A 514 10.70 28.59 33.85
CA ALA A 514 10.22 27.83 35.01
C ALA A 514 10.77 26.40 35.04
N LEU A 515 10.65 25.67 33.92
CA LEU A 515 11.18 24.30 33.78
C LEU A 515 12.71 24.24 33.93
N ALA A 516 13.43 25.27 33.49
CA ALA A 516 14.88 25.38 33.66
C ALA A 516 15.34 25.63 35.11
N ALA A 517 14.44 26.06 36.00
CA ALA A 517 14.71 26.34 37.41
C ALA A 517 14.35 25.16 38.36
N ILE A 518 13.81 24.05 37.83
CA ILE A 518 13.42 22.90 38.65
C ILE A 518 14.65 22.05 39.04
N ASP A 519 14.93 21.96 40.33
CA ASP A 519 15.81 20.94 40.89
C ASP A 519 15.06 19.60 41.02
N LEU A 520 15.52 18.57 40.30
CA LEU A 520 14.92 17.23 40.32
C LEU A 520 15.17 16.47 41.62
N ASP A 521 16.28 16.71 42.32
CA ASP A 521 16.55 16.06 43.61
C ASP A 521 15.66 16.69 44.69
N GLU A 522 15.41 18.01 44.69
CA GLU A 522 14.38 18.61 45.54
C GLU A 522 12.98 18.07 45.20
N LEU A 523 12.61 18.05 43.92
CA LEU A 523 11.28 17.60 43.49
C LEU A 523 11.04 16.10 43.79
N SER A 524 12.08 15.26 43.79
CA SER A 524 12.01 13.85 44.23
C SER A 524 11.65 13.66 45.71
N ARG A 525 11.66 14.73 46.51
CA ARG A 525 11.29 14.74 47.93
C ARG A 525 9.94 15.42 48.19
N SER A 526 9.19 15.78 47.14
CA SER A 526 7.87 16.41 47.26
C SER A 526 6.86 15.49 47.97
N ASP A 527 6.00 16.06 48.81
CA ASP A 527 4.88 15.33 49.44
C ASP A 527 3.93 14.75 48.36
N ASP A 528 3.72 15.51 47.28
CA ASP A 528 2.97 15.11 46.09
C ASP A 528 3.56 13.82 45.48
N PRO A 529 2.80 12.70 45.47
CA PRO A 529 3.32 11.40 45.04
C PRO A 529 3.59 11.35 43.53
N ASP A 530 2.81 12.05 42.72
CA ASP A 530 2.87 11.98 41.26
C ASP A 530 4.06 12.83 40.77
N ARG A 531 4.25 14.03 41.33
CA ARG A 531 5.42 14.89 41.08
C ARG A 531 6.73 14.21 41.51
N ARG A 532 6.74 13.56 42.69
CA ARG A 532 7.88 12.79 43.20
C ARG A 532 8.21 11.58 42.31
N THR A 533 7.20 10.87 41.83
CA THR A 533 7.35 9.74 40.90
C THR A 533 7.91 10.21 39.55
N LEU A 534 7.36 11.29 38.98
CA LEU A 534 7.84 11.94 37.77
C LEU A 534 9.31 12.42 37.90
N ALA A 535 9.64 13.14 38.96
CA ALA A 535 10.99 13.63 39.22
C ALA A 535 12.02 12.49 39.30
N THR A 536 11.66 11.41 40.00
CA THR A 536 12.53 10.22 40.15
C THR A 536 12.81 9.57 38.80
N ARG A 537 11.77 9.33 37.98
CA ARG A 537 11.87 8.73 36.64
C ARG A 537 12.68 9.59 35.67
N LEU A 538 12.51 10.92 35.68
CA LEU A 538 13.32 11.84 34.87
C LEU A 538 14.80 11.81 35.28
N ARG A 539 15.08 11.79 36.58
CA ARG A 539 16.44 11.75 37.12
C ARG A 539 17.15 10.44 36.79
N GLU A 540 16.46 9.30 36.89
CA GLU A 540 16.98 7.97 36.52
C GLU A 540 17.24 7.83 35.01
N ARG A 541 16.51 8.59 34.18
CA ARG A 541 16.78 8.75 32.74
C ARG A 541 17.97 9.65 32.41
N GLY A 542 18.38 10.54 33.32
CA GLY A 542 19.22 11.69 32.98
C GLY A 542 18.51 12.69 32.05
N MET A 543 17.17 12.77 32.11
CA MET A 543 16.37 13.72 31.35
C MET A 543 16.10 14.98 32.16
N ALA A 544 16.16 16.14 31.50
CA ALA A 544 15.95 17.45 32.11
C ALA A 544 14.56 18.01 31.73
N PRO A 545 13.81 18.65 32.66
CA PRO A 545 12.48 19.21 32.38
C PRO A 545 12.41 20.14 31.16
N ILE A 546 13.50 20.87 30.87
CA ILE A 546 13.60 21.76 29.71
C ILE A 546 13.49 21.03 28.35
N GLN A 547 13.73 19.71 28.29
CA GLN A 547 13.58 18.92 27.06
C GLN A 547 12.12 18.80 26.59
N PHE A 548 11.13 19.11 27.45
CA PHE A 548 9.73 19.23 27.06
C PHE A 548 9.40 20.56 26.37
N VAL A 549 10.41 21.39 26.04
CA VAL A 549 10.29 22.61 25.25
C VAL A 549 11.00 22.46 23.91
N LEU A 550 10.23 22.52 22.83
CA LEU A 550 10.73 22.51 21.45
C LEU A 550 11.27 23.89 21.07
N GLU A 551 12.56 23.93 20.71
CA GLU A 551 13.18 25.06 19.99
C GLU A 551 13.33 24.77 18.49
N LEU A 552 13.36 23.48 18.12
CA LEU A 552 13.37 22.99 16.75
C LEU A 552 12.18 22.05 16.54
N ILE A 553 11.60 22.06 15.34
CA ILE A 553 10.64 21.02 14.91
C ILE A 553 11.27 20.21 13.80
N PRO A 554 11.32 18.87 13.90
CA PRO A 554 11.86 18.04 12.84
C PRO A 554 10.84 17.87 11.70
N VAL A 555 11.36 17.73 10.49
CA VAL A 555 10.60 17.61 9.25
C VAL A 555 10.89 16.26 8.62
N LEU A 556 9.85 15.43 8.56
CA LEU A 556 9.91 14.08 8.00
C LEU A 556 10.41 14.07 6.54
N PRO A 557 11.16 13.04 6.10
CA PRO A 557 11.62 12.87 4.72
C PRO A 557 10.46 12.96 3.68
N PRO A 558 10.64 13.65 2.54
CA PRO A 558 9.60 13.85 1.52
C PRO A 558 8.90 12.58 1.03
N ASP A 559 9.62 11.48 0.90
CA ASP A 559 9.06 10.22 0.38
C ASP A 559 8.13 9.53 1.40
N LEU A 560 8.14 10.01 2.65
CA LEU A 560 7.26 9.60 3.74
C LEU A 560 6.05 10.54 3.91
N ARG A 561 5.94 11.57 3.06
CA ARG A 561 4.79 12.48 2.93
C ARG A 561 4.62 12.94 1.47
N PRO A 562 4.42 12.00 0.53
CA PRO A 562 4.60 12.25 -0.89
C PRO A 562 3.59 13.25 -1.49
N ILE A 563 3.93 13.76 -2.68
CA ILE A 563 3.03 14.46 -3.59
C ILE A 563 3.01 13.67 -4.89
N VAL A 564 1.84 13.21 -5.32
CA VAL A 564 1.65 12.32 -6.47
C VAL A 564 0.90 13.07 -7.58
N PRO A 565 1.45 13.17 -8.80
CA PRO A 565 0.72 13.74 -9.93
C PRO A 565 -0.43 12.81 -10.36
N LEU A 566 -1.59 13.40 -10.63
CA LEU A 566 -2.79 12.73 -11.11
C LEU A 566 -3.11 13.13 -12.56
N GLY A 567 -3.99 12.36 -13.20
CA GLY A 567 -4.52 12.69 -14.53
C GLY A 567 -5.17 14.08 -14.57
N GLY A 568 -4.82 14.85 -15.61
CA GLY A 568 -5.30 16.23 -15.81
C GLY A 568 -4.48 17.31 -15.10
N GLY A 569 -3.24 17.04 -14.70
CA GLY A 569 -2.35 18.05 -14.08
C GLY A 569 -2.68 18.40 -12.62
N ARG A 570 -3.57 17.63 -11.99
CA ARG A 570 -3.87 17.69 -10.55
C ARG A 570 -2.77 16.98 -9.76
N PHE A 571 -2.68 17.25 -8.47
CA PHE A 571 -1.76 16.57 -7.55
C PHE A 571 -2.51 16.12 -6.30
N ALA A 572 -2.26 14.88 -5.85
CA ALA A 572 -2.59 14.43 -4.51
C ALA A 572 -1.43 14.75 -3.57
N THR A 573 -1.71 15.39 -2.44
CA THR A 573 -0.71 15.80 -1.43
C THR A 573 -1.02 15.12 -0.11
N ALA A 574 -0.05 14.50 0.55
CA ALA A 574 -0.28 13.97 1.90
C ALA A 574 -0.57 15.10 2.89
N ASP A 575 -1.68 14.99 3.65
CA ASP A 575 -2.23 15.97 4.61
C ASP A 575 -1.18 16.67 5.49
N LEU A 576 -0.23 15.87 5.99
CA LEU A 576 0.89 16.31 6.83
C LEU A 576 1.70 17.48 6.22
N ASN A 577 1.76 17.59 4.90
CA ASN A 577 2.41 18.73 4.25
C ASN A 577 1.70 20.05 4.53
N ASP A 578 0.37 20.08 4.62
CA ASP A 578 -0.39 21.30 4.90
C ASP A 578 -0.31 21.70 6.38
N LEU A 579 -0.21 20.72 7.29
CA LEU A 579 0.13 20.96 8.69
C LEU A 579 1.54 21.58 8.83
N TYR A 580 2.55 21.03 8.14
CA TYR A 580 3.89 21.64 8.09
C TYR A 580 3.87 23.05 7.47
N ARG A 581 3.15 23.27 6.35
CA ARG A 581 2.98 24.60 5.74
C ARG A 581 2.38 25.60 6.73
N ARG A 582 1.40 25.18 7.52
CA ARG A 582 0.75 26.02 8.53
C ARG A 582 1.71 26.40 9.66
N VAL A 583 2.54 25.47 10.13
CA VAL A 583 3.61 25.73 11.11
C VAL A 583 4.66 26.70 10.53
N ILE A 584 5.18 26.47 9.33
CA ILE A 584 6.19 27.34 8.70
C ILE A 584 5.64 28.77 8.50
N ASN A 585 4.40 28.91 8.00
CA ASN A 585 3.76 30.21 7.80
C ASN A 585 3.58 30.98 9.12
N ARG A 586 3.20 30.30 10.22
CA ARG A 586 3.11 30.92 11.55
C ARG A 586 4.50 31.28 12.08
N ASN A 587 5.46 30.37 11.99
CA ASN A 587 6.82 30.60 12.47
C ASN A 587 7.49 31.80 11.80
N ASN A 588 7.40 31.91 10.46
CA ASN A 588 7.95 33.02 9.70
C ASN A 588 7.25 34.36 10.03
N ARG A 589 5.94 34.31 10.31
CA ARG A 589 5.16 35.48 10.76
C ARG A 589 5.56 35.91 12.18
N THR A 590 5.74 34.99 13.11
CA THR A 590 6.28 35.26 14.46
C THR A 590 7.70 35.83 14.38
N ARG A 591 8.59 35.22 13.58
CA ARG A 591 9.98 35.69 13.38
C ARG A 591 9.99 37.15 12.93
N ARG A 592 9.18 37.50 11.92
CA ARG A 592 9.03 38.89 11.43
C ARG A 592 8.40 39.85 12.43
N LEU A 593 7.49 39.39 13.31
CA LEU A 593 6.94 40.23 14.38
C LEU A 593 7.98 40.52 15.48
N VAL A 594 8.87 39.57 15.78
CA VAL A 594 10.01 39.77 16.69
C VAL A 594 11.03 40.74 16.07
N GLU A 595 11.40 40.55 14.80
CA GLU A 595 12.27 41.49 14.05
C GLU A 595 11.75 42.93 14.04
N LEU A 596 10.42 43.11 13.95
CA LEU A 596 9.75 44.41 13.98
C LEU A 596 9.51 44.95 15.41
N ASN A 597 9.95 44.24 16.46
CA ASN A 597 9.70 44.58 17.87
C ASN A 597 8.20 44.85 18.16
N ALA A 598 7.32 43.98 17.65
CA ALA A 598 5.88 44.12 17.83
C ALA A 598 5.48 44.10 19.33
N PRO A 599 4.44 44.85 19.74
CA PRO A 599 3.96 44.86 21.13
C PRO A 599 3.71 43.46 21.71
N ALA A 600 4.01 43.27 23.00
CA ALA A 600 3.97 41.98 23.68
C ALA A 600 2.63 41.23 23.52
N ILE A 601 1.50 41.94 23.47
CA ILE A 601 0.16 41.36 23.21
C ILE A 601 0.11 40.64 21.86
N ILE A 602 0.68 41.24 20.80
CA ILE A 602 0.73 40.65 19.46
C ILE A 602 1.68 39.45 19.44
N LEU A 603 2.82 39.54 20.11
CA LEU A 603 3.78 38.44 20.23
C LEU A 603 3.22 37.25 21.04
N ARG A 604 2.52 37.50 22.15
CA ARG A 604 1.81 36.46 22.93
C ARG A 604 0.74 35.78 22.06
N ASN A 605 -0.09 36.55 21.36
CA ASN A 605 -1.14 36.01 20.48
C ASN A 605 -0.57 35.17 19.33
N GLU A 606 0.44 35.64 18.60
CA GLU A 606 1.02 34.84 17.50
C GLU A 606 1.82 33.63 18.03
N SER A 607 2.42 33.72 19.23
CA SER A 607 3.03 32.57 19.90
C SER A 607 1.99 31.50 20.26
N ALA A 608 0.81 31.89 20.74
CA ALA A 608 -0.30 30.97 21.00
C ALA A 608 -0.84 30.34 19.69
N MET A 609 -0.91 31.11 18.59
CA MET A 609 -1.24 30.56 17.27
C MET A 609 -0.17 29.60 16.74
N LEU A 610 1.12 29.83 17.05
CA LEU A 610 2.23 28.93 16.72
C LEU A 610 2.13 27.64 17.55
N GLN A 611 2.00 27.73 18.88
CA GLN A 611 1.76 26.61 19.79
C GLN A 611 0.57 25.74 19.33
N THR A 612 -0.53 26.38 18.92
CA THR A 612 -1.70 25.69 18.36
C THR A 612 -1.39 24.98 17.03
N ALA A 613 -0.62 25.61 16.14
CA ALA A 613 -0.22 25.00 14.87
C ALA A 613 0.72 23.81 15.06
N VAL A 614 1.59 23.83 16.06
CA VAL A 614 2.46 22.70 16.42
C VAL A 614 1.66 21.60 17.08
N GLY A 615 0.70 21.91 17.97
CA GLY A 615 -0.25 20.93 18.51
C GLY A 615 -0.98 20.17 17.41
N GLN A 616 -1.53 20.89 16.44
CA GLN A 616 -2.21 20.31 15.27
C GLN A 616 -1.27 19.57 14.31
N LEU A 617 0.04 19.82 14.31
CA LEU A 617 1.01 19.03 13.55
C LEU A 617 1.24 17.65 14.20
N PHE A 618 1.29 17.59 15.53
CA PHE A 618 1.52 16.36 16.29
C PHE A 618 0.24 15.51 16.46
N ASP A 619 -0.86 16.08 16.96
CA ASP A 619 -2.16 15.40 17.15
C ASP A 619 -3.33 16.34 16.79
N ASN A 620 -3.68 16.35 15.50
CA ASN A 620 -4.76 17.19 14.97
C ASN A 620 -6.13 16.65 15.40
N GLU A 621 -6.27 15.33 15.45
CA GLU A 621 -7.52 14.60 15.59
C GLU A 621 -8.12 14.77 16.99
N ARG A 622 -7.28 14.88 18.02
CA ARG A 622 -7.70 15.19 19.40
C ARG A 622 -7.75 16.69 19.70
N THR A 623 -7.32 17.57 18.78
CA THR A 623 -7.41 19.02 18.99
C THR A 623 -8.87 19.48 18.93
N SER A 624 -9.32 20.28 19.91
CA SER A 624 -10.72 20.75 20.03
C SER A 624 -11.25 21.56 18.83
N LYS A 625 -10.35 22.06 17.98
CA LYS A 625 -10.63 22.67 16.67
C LYS A 625 -9.68 22.04 15.65
N PRO A 626 -9.98 20.85 15.09
CA PRO A 626 -9.08 20.16 14.17
C PRO A 626 -9.02 20.90 12.82
N VAL A 627 -7.87 20.87 12.16
CA VAL A 627 -7.71 21.35 10.77
C VAL A 627 -8.33 20.32 9.83
N LYS A 628 -9.11 20.78 8.84
CA LYS A 628 -9.80 19.94 7.86
C LYS A 628 -9.43 20.34 6.43
N ALA A 629 -9.44 19.37 5.54
CA ALA A 629 -9.63 19.58 4.11
C ALA A 629 -11.12 19.83 3.81
N GLU A 630 -11.51 19.73 2.53
CA GLU A 630 -12.91 19.84 2.12
C GLU A 630 -13.73 18.60 2.56
N ASP A 631 -13.19 17.39 2.38
CA ASP A 631 -13.89 16.13 2.66
C ASP A 631 -13.54 15.49 4.04
N HIS A 632 -12.35 15.75 4.60
CA HIS A 632 -11.84 15.02 5.77
C HIS A 632 -11.04 15.88 6.78
N VAL A 633 -10.75 15.32 7.97
CA VAL A 633 -9.79 15.89 8.93
C VAL A 633 -8.37 15.58 8.47
N LEU A 634 -7.47 16.57 8.46
CA LEU A 634 -6.08 16.35 8.04
C LEU A 634 -5.35 15.41 8.99
N HIS A 635 -4.76 14.34 8.47
CA HIS A 635 -3.98 13.39 9.25
C HIS A 635 -2.69 14.03 9.78
N SER A 636 -2.55 14.03 11.10
CA SER A 636 -1.37 14.49 11.84
C SER A 636 -0.19 13.53 11.74
N ILE A 637 0.93 13.89 12.36
CA ILE A 637 2.04 12.95 12.61
C ILE A 637 1.51 11.72 13.38
N ALA A 638 0.64 11.91 14.37
CA ALA A 638 0.04 10.83 15.12
C ALA A 638 -0.75 9.84 14.26
N ALA A 639 -1.77 10.33 13.54
CA ALA A 639 -2.62 9.45 12.73
C ALA A 639 -1.84 8.82 11.55
N THR A 640 -0.90 9.55 10.95
CA THR A 640 -0.01 9.02 9.89
C THR A 640 0.82 7.84 10.37
N LEU A 641 1.33 7.91 11.60
CA LEU A 641 2.06 6.81 12.23
C LEU A 641 1.12 5.67 12.65
N GLU A 642 -0.03 5.96 13.30
CA GLU A 642 -0.98 4.94 13.76
C GLU A 642 -1.48 4.08 12.60
N GLN A 643 -1.76 4.71 11.45
CA GLN A 643 -2.11 4.02 10.20
C GLN A 643 -0.99 3.10 9.67
N ARG A 644 0.29 3.50 9.81
CA ARG A 644 1.46 2.71 9.38
C ARG A 644 1.71 1.51 10.28
N LEU A 645 1.55 1.64 11.60
CA LEU A 645 1.61 0.48 12.49
C LEU A 645 0.46 -0.50 12.22
N ALA A 646 -0.77 -0.02 12.11
CA ALA A 646 -1.94 -0.87 11.82
C ALA A 646 -1.84 -1.62 10.47
N THR A 647 -0.98 -1.17 9.55
CA THR A 647 -0.72 -1.83 8.27
C THR A 647 0.58 -2.65 8.22
N LEU A 648 1.45 -2.63 9.25
CA LEU A 648 2.65 -3.47 9.30
C LEU A 648 2.42 -4.98 9.12
N PRO A 649 1.34 -5.59 9.66
CA PRO A 649 1.04 -7.00 9.46
C PRO A 649 0.51 -7.30 8.05
N GLN A 650 -0.05 -6.29 7.37
CA GLN A 650 -0.68 -6.40 6.06
C GLN A 650 0.36 -6.24 4.95
N ARG A 651 1.06 -7.32 4.62
CA ARG A 651 2.15 -7.30 3.62
C ARG A 651 1.72 -7.95 2.31
N CYS A 652 1.91 -7.24 1.20
CA CYS A 652 1.95 -7.85 -0.12
C CYS A 652 3.27 -8.60 -0.32
N VAL A 653 3.20 -9.80 -0.89
CA VAL A 653 4.33 -10.74 -0.91
C VAL A 653 4.67 -11.15 -2.36
N ASP A 654 5.90 -10.96 -2.80
CA ASP A 654 6.40 -11.44 -4.11
C ASP A 654 6.45 -12.99 -4.16
N TYR A 655 6.54 -13.55 -5.37
CA TYR A 655 6.37 -14.99 -5.65
C TYR A 655 5.00 -15.52 -5.22
N SER A 656 3.96 -14.78 -5.61
CA SER A 656 2.56 -15.11 -5.32
C SER A 656 1.61 -14.73 -6.46
N GLY A 657 0.41 -15.31 -6.41
CA GLY A 657 -0.67 -15.04 -7.35
C GLY A 657 -2.03 -15.37 -6.73
N VAL A 658 -3.12 -15.02 -7.41
CA VAL A 658 -4.49 -15.38 -7.02
C VAL A 658 -5.22 -15.92 -8.25
N ALA A 659 -6.13 -16.87 -8.03
CA ALA A 659 -7.10 -17.33 -9.02
C ALA A 659 -8.35 -17.89 -8.34
N VAL A 660 -9.36 -18.23 -9.14
CA VAL A 660 -10.53 -19.01 -8.71
C VAL A 660 -10.09 -20.45 -8.42
N VAL A 661 -10.58 -21.05 -7.34
CA VAL A 661 -10.37 -22.49 -7.07
C VAL A 661 -11.57 -23.31 -7.55
N VAL A 662 -11.31 -24.46 -8.16
CA VAL A 662 -12.30 -25.42 -8.67
C VAL A 662 -11.99 -26.83 -8.16
N ALA A 663 -13.04 -27.64 -7.95
CA ALA A 663 -12.88 -29.06 -7.65
C ALA A 663 -12.68 -29.87 -8.93
N ASP A 664 -11.64 -30.69 -8.96
CA ASP A 664 -11.35 -31.67 -10.00
C ASP A 664 -11.45 -33.08 -9.42
N PRO A 665 -12.51 -33.85 -9.75
CA PRO A 665 -12.70 -35.22 -9.25
C PRO A 665 -11.67 -36.24 -9.75
N GLN A 666 -10.87 -35.92 -10.79
CA GLN A 666 -9.87 -36.81 -11.37
C GLN A 666 -8.46 -36.59 -10.79
N LEU A 667 -8.26 -35.52 -10.02
CA LEU A 667 -6.95 -35.14 -9.50
C LEU A 667 -6.56 -35.95 -8.25
N GLU A 668 -5.31 -36.41 -8.19
CA GLU A 668 -4.78 -37.12 -7.02
C GLU A 668 -4.77 -36.22 -5.77
N PRO A 669 -5.26 -36.69 -4.61
CA PRO A 669 -5.15 -35.96 -3.34
C PRO A 669 -3.69 -35.61 -3.02
N GLY A 670 -3.45 -34.36 -2.61
CA GLY A 670 -2.10 -33.83 -2.40
C GLY A 670 -1.50 -33.08 -3.60
N ARG A 671 -2.15 -33.09 -4.77
CA ARG A 671 -1.79 -32.23 -5.93
C ARG A 671 -2.70 -31.01 -6.08
N CYS A 672 -2.23 -30.06 -6.87
CA CYS A 672 -3.03 -28.97 -7.44
C CYS A 672 -2.61 -28.73 -8.89
N ARG A 673 -3.55 -28.31 -9.75
CA ARG A 673 -3.27 -27.85 -11.11
C ARG A 673 -3.23 -26.33 -11.15
N VAL A 674 -2.14 -25.76 -11.65
CA VAL A 674 -1.87 -24.32 -11.69
C VAL A 674 -1.84 -23.83 -13.14
N PRO A 675 -2.47 -22.69 -13.50
CA PRO A 675 -2.48 -22.20 -14.88
C PRO A 675 -1.06 -21.97 -15.42
N TRP A 676 -0.79 -22.36 -16.67
CA TRP A 676 0.48 -22.04 -17.35
C TRP A 676 0.84 -20.55 -17.28
N SER A 677 -0.14 -19.67 -17.50
CA SER A 677 0.03 -18.20 -17.42
C SER A 677 0.42 -17.71 -16.02
N MET A 678 0.01 -18.40 -14.96
CA MET A 678 0.43 -18.13 -13.58
C MET A 678 1.84 -18.67 -13.32
N ALA A 679 2.12 -19.91 -13.73
CA ALA A 679 3.43 -20.54 -13.53
C ALA A 679 4.56 -19.79 -14.26
N LEU A 680 4.31 -19.36 -15.50
CA LEU A 680 5.25 -18.56 -16.29
C LEU A 680 5.58 -17.19 -15.67
N GLU A 681 4.75 -16.66 -14.75
CA GLU A 681 5.05 -15.46 -13.96
C GLU A 681 5.70 -15.76 -12.61
N LEU A 682 5.24 -16.79 -11.89
CA LEU A 682 5.75 -17.16 -10.57
C LEU A 682 7.19 -17.68 -10.61
N PHE A 683 7.51 -18.57 -11.56
CA PHE A 683 8.76 -19.33 -11.55
C PHE A 683 9.92 -18.67 -12.32
N LYS A 684 9.71 -17.49 -12.93
CA LYS A 684 10.66 -16.81 -13.85
C LYS A 684 12.16 -16.96 -13.53
N PRO A 685 12.68 -16.56 -12.35
CA PRO A 685 14.13 -16.67 -12.09
C PRO A 685 14.62 -18.13 -12.05
N ILE A 686 13.79 -19.07 -11.60
CA ILE A 686 14.11 -20.50 -11.57
C ILE A 686 14.11 -21.04 -13.02
N THR A 687 13.08 -20.72 -13.82
CA THR A 687 13.04 -21.05 -15.26
C THR A 687 14.26 -20.50 -16.00
N TYR A 688 14.67 -19.25 -15.72
CA TYR A 688 15.86 -18.64 -16.33
C TYR A 688 17.14 -19.38 -15.92
N GLY A 689 17.29 -19.74 -14.64
CA GLY A 689 18.43 -20.51 -14.13
C GLY A 689 18.50 -21.93 -14.68
N ILE A 690 17.36 -22.58 -14.94
CA ILE A 690 17.29 -23.89 -15.61
C ILE A 690 17.79 -23.78 -17.05
N MET A 691 17.24 -22.85 -17.86
CA MET A 691 17.63 -22.70 -19.27
C MET A 691 19.10 -22.27 -19.44
N GLU A 692 19.66 -21.49 -18.51
CA GLU A 692 21.07 -21.11 -18.52
C GLU A 692 21.99 -22.28 -18.09
N PHE A 693 21.57 -23.08 -17.11
CA PHE A 693 22.29 -24.28 -16.67
C PHE A 693 22.30 -25.41 -17.71
N GLU A 694 21.20 -25.59 -18.45
CA GLU A 694 21.09 -26.56 -19.55
C GLU A 694 21.85 -26.13 -20.81
N GLY A 695 22.30 -24.87 -20.89
CA GLY A 695 22.93 -24.28 -22.07
C GLY A 695 21.94 -23.92 -23.19
N SER A 696 20.63 -24.10 -22.96
CA SER A 696 19.54 -23.70 -23.86
C SER A 696 19.56 -22.20 -24.18
N VAL A 697 20.06 -21.37 -23.26
CA VAL A 697 20.39 -19.94 -23.48
C VAL A 697 21.70 -19.54 -22.82
N THR A 698 22.35 -18.50 -23.35
CA THR A 698 23.63 -17.98 -22.82
C THR A 698 23.50 -16.72 -21.96
N THR A 699 22.28 -16.17 -21.82
CA THR A 699 22.01 -15.01 -20.95
C THR A 699 20.57 -14.98 -20.47
N ILE A 700 20.35 -14.41 -19.27
CA ILE A 700 19.02 -14.07 -18.71
C ILE A 700 18.15 -13.24 -19.67
N ARG A 701 18.73 -12.43 -20.58
CA ARG A 701 17.97 -11.67 -21.59
C ARG A 701 17.38 -12.56 -22.68
N ALA A 702 18.12 -13.57 -23.13
CA ALA A 702 17.62 -14.60 -24.04
C ALA A 702 16.60 -15.49 -23.33
N ALA A 703 16.84 -15.86 -22.06
CA ALA A 703 15.87 -16.59 -21.23
C ALA A 703 14.50 -15.87 -21.17
N LYS A 704 14.52 -14.57 -20.87
CA LYS A 704 13.30 -13.73 -20.86
C LYS A 704 12.59 -13.74 -22.21
N ALA A 705 13.33 -13.53 -23.31
CA ALA A 705 12.75 -13.50 -24.66
C ALA A 705 12.14 -14.86 -25.05
N ALA A 706 12.73 -15.98 -24.65
CA ALA A 706 12.21 -17.32 -24.90
C ALA A 706 10.87 -17.58 -24.16
N VAL A 707 10.77 -17.14 -22.90
CA VAL A 707 9.52 -17.18 -22.12
C VAL A 707 8.45 -16.27 -22.74
N GLU A 708 8.80 -15.04 -23.14
CA GLU A 708 7.88 -14.09 -23.80
C GLU A 708 7.43 -14.53 -25.20
N GLN A 709 8.14 -15.47 -25.82
CA GLN A 709 7.79 -16.09 -27.11
C GLN A 709 7.10 -17.46 -26.96
N GLY A 710 7.01 -18.02 -25.76
CA GLY A 710 6.39 -19.33 -25.50
C GLY A 710 7.13 -20.52 -26.12
N LEU A 711 8.46 -20.46 -26.23
CA LEU A 711 9.25 -21.52 -26.88
C LEU A 711 9.27 -22.81 -26.06
N ASP A 712 9.21 -23.97 -26.71
CA ASP A 712 9.06 -25.30 -26.08
C ASP A 712 10.04 -25.57 -24.92
N TYR A 713 11.32 -25.19 -25.07
CA TYR A 713 12.33 -25.37 -24.02
C TYR A 713 12.11 -24.45 -22.80
N ALA A 714 11.48 -23.30 -22.98
CA ALA A 714 11.11 -22.40 -21.89
C ALA A 714 9.84 -22.88 -21.15
N LEU A 715 8.93 -23.55 -21.87
CA LEU A 715 7.79 -24.26 -21.27
C LEU A 715 8.28 -25.46 -20.45
N ALA A 716 9.15 -26.30 -21.03
CA ALA A 716 9.76 -27.44 -20.33
C ALA A 716 10.57 -27.02 -19.09
N ALA A 717 11.37 -25.96 -19.17
CA ALA A 717 12.10 -25.41 -18.03
C ALA A 717 11.16 -24.85 -16.93
N THR A 718 9.97 -24.35 -17.30
CA THR A 718 8.96 -23.89 -16.33
C THR A 718 8.27 -25.07 -15.65
N GLU A 719 7.97 -26.12 -16.40
CA GLU A 719 7.40 -27.38 -15.90
C GLU A 719 8.39 -28.16 -15.02
N ALA A 720 9.70 -27.99 -15.23
CA ALA A 720 10.74 -28.44 -14.31
C ALA A 720 10.75 -27.59 -13.03
N ALA A 721 10.74 -26.26 -13.17
CA ALA A 721 10.73 -25.32 -12.04
C ALA A 721 9.54 -25.53 -11.08
N SER A 722 8.35 -25.83 -11.61
CA SER A 722 7.14 -26.08 -10.80
C SER A 722 7.16 -27.42 -10.07
N ARG A 723 7.86 -28.43 -10.59
CA ARG A 723 8.01 -29.74 -9.92
C ARG A 723 8.98 -29.72 -8.73
N GLU A 724 9.87 -28.74 -8.64
CA GLU A 724 10.81 -28.63 -7.52
C GLU A 724 10.13 -28.23 -6.20
N ARG A 725 9.02 -27.48 -6.27
CA ARG A 725 8.43 -26.73 -5.14
C ARG A 725 6.90 -26.89 -5.08
N PRO A 726 6.31 -27.18 -3.91
CA PRO A 726 4.87 -27.21 -3.78
C PRO A 726 4.26 -25.80 -3.81
N ALA A 727 2.98 -25.69 -4.12
CA ALA A 727 2.18 -24.49 -3.91
C ALA A 727 1.64 -24.45 -2.47
N ILE A 728 1.81 -23.30 -1.80
CA ILE A 728 1.04 -22.96 -0.59
C ILE A 728 -0.24 -22.27 -1.07
N LEU A 729 -1.39 -22.83 -0.72
CA LEU A 729 -2.71 -22.31 -1.10
C LEU A 729 -3.39 -21.71 0.14
N LEU A 730 -3.65 -20.40 0.11
CA LEU A 730 -4.23 -19.61 1.20
C LEU A 730 -5.56 -18.99 0.77
N SER A 731 -6.61 -19.17 1.56
CA SER A 731 -7.85 -18.39 1.47
C SER A 731 -8.18 -17.77 2.84
N ASP A 732 -9.34 -17.14 2.99
CA ASP A 732 -9.85 -16.75 4.31
C ASP A 732 -10.46 -17.93 5.10
N ALA A 733 -10.67 -19.07 4.44
CA ALA A 733 -11.25 -20.28 5.03
C ALA A 733 -10.20 -21.34 5.42
N GLY A 734 -9.02 -21.37 4.79
CA GLY A 734 -8.00 -22.35 5.13
C GLY A 734 -6.65 -22.19 4.45
N LEU A 735 -5.75 -23.12 4.78
CA LEU A 735 -4.39 -23.24 4.26
C LEU A 735 -4.12 -24.71 3.92
N VAL A 736 -3.65 -24.98 2.70
CA VAL A 736 -3.10 -26.29 2.33
C VAL A 736 -1.78 -26.15 1.58
N VAL A 737 -0.99 -27.23 1.52
CA VAL A 737 0.18 -27.34 0.65
C VAL A 737 -0.03 -28.47 -0.34
N ARG A 738 0.25 -28.24 -1.62
CA ARG A 738 0.00 -29.20 -2.71
C ARG A 738 1.14 -29.20 -3.71
N GLU A 739 1.55 -30.37 -4.21
CA GLU A 739 2.53 -30.44 -5.32
C GLU A 739 1.88 -29.98 -6.62
N ILE A 740 2.67 -29.39 -7.53
CA ILE A 740 2.16 -28.65 -8.68
C ILE A 740 2.16 -29.50 -9.97
N GLU A 741 1.00 -29.52 -10.62
CA GLU A 741 0.79 -29.90 -12.01
C GLU A 741 0.42 -28.64 -12.83
N LEU A 742 0.75 -28.56 -14.12
CA LEU A 742 0.44 -27.41 -14.96
C LEU A 742 -0.67 -27.73 -15.96
N TRP A 743 -1.58 -26.78 -16.17
CA TRP A 743 -2.71 -26.94 -17.11
C TRP A 743 -3.11 -25.62 -17.79
N ASP A 744 -3.88 -25.73 -18.87
CA ASP A 744 -4.31 -24.60 -19.70
C ASP A 744 -5.52 -23.82 -19.14
N ALA A 745 -6.25 -24.43 -18.20
CA ALA A 745 -7.47 -23.83 -17.68
C ALA A 745 -7.17 -22.61 -16.77
N PRO A 746 -7.97 -21.53 -16.88
CA PRO A 746 -7.77 -20.30 -16.12
C PRO A 746 -8.34 -20.37 -14.69
N ALA A 747 -8.06 -21.46 -13.97
CA ALA A 747 -8.41 -21.67 -12.56
C ALA A 747 -7.34 -22.52 -11.87
N ILE A 748 -7.42 -22.68 -10.55
CA ILE A 748 -6.62 -23.67 -9.80
C ILE A 748 -7.52 -24.86 -9.50
N ALA A 749 -7.20 -26.04 -10.04
CA ALA A 749 -7.89 -27.26 -9.67
C ALA A 749 -7.22 -27.92 -8.45
N VAL A 750 -8.06 -28.42 -7.55
CA VAL A 750 -7.69 -29.23 -6.38
C VAL A 750 -8.71 -30.35 -6.23
N ASP A 751 -8.39 -31.40 -5.46
CA ASP A 751 -9.36 -32.45 -5.17
C ASP A 751 -10.64 -31.91 -4.46
N PRO A 752 -11.79 -32.60 -4.54
CA PRO A 752 -13.05 -32.09 -3.99
C PRO A 752 -13.10 -31.90 -2.46
N GLN A 753 -12.19 -32.50 -1.69
CA GLN A 753 -12.08 -32.28 -0.25
C GLN A 753 -11.30 -30.98 0.02
N THR A 754 -10.17 -30.79 -0.66
CA THR A 754 -9.38 -29.56 -0.62
C THR A 754 -10.18 -28.35 -1.11
N ALA A 755 -11.01 -28.51 -2.15
CA ALA A 755 -11.86 -27.43 -2.66
C ALA A 755 -12.86 -26.92 -1.61
N ARG A 756 -13.49 -27.82 -0.85
CA ARG A 756 -14.42 -27.47 0.24
C ARG A 756 -13.70 -26.76 1.38
N LEU A 757 -12.52 -27.26 1.75
CA LEU A 757 -11.67 -26.71 2.81
C LEU A 757 -11.24 -25.27 2.48
N LEU A 758 -10.77 -25.02 1.25
CA LEU A 758 -10.34 -23.69 0.80
C LEU A 758 -11.50 -22.70 0.60
N ALA A 759 -12.73 -23.17 0.44
CA ALA A 759 -13.87 -22.29 0.18
C ALA A 759 -14.59 -21.79 1.44
N GLY A 760 -14.76 -22.65 2.45
CA GLY A 760 -15.57 -22.33 3.64
C GLY A 760 -16.99 -21.92 3.27
N THR A 761 -17.35 -20.67 3.52
CA THR A 761 -18.67 -20.08 3.22
C THR A 761 -18.67 -19.19 1.96
N ALA A 762 -17.57 -19.07 1.23
CA ALA A 762 -17.48 -18.17 0.09
C ALA A 762 -18.26 -18.70 -1.13
N ARG A 763 -19.30 -17.96 -1.57
CA ARG A 763 -20.12 -18.28 -2.77
C ARG A 763 -19.31 -18.37 -4.08
N ARG A 764 -18.12 -17.78 -4.12
CA ARG A 764 -17.15 -17.92 -5.20
C ARG A 764 -15.73 -17.83 -4.63
N PRO A 765 -15.10 -18.96 -4.28
CA PRO A 765 -13.80 -18.95 -3.62
C PRO A 765 -12.68 -18.60 -4.59
N SER A 766 -11.83 -17.67 -4.17
CA SER A 766 -10.52 -17.41 -4.77
C SER A 766 -9.45 -17.77 -3.75
N VAL A 767 -8.29 -18.21 -4.24
CA VAL A 767 -7.17 -18.68 -3.41
C VAL A 767 -5.88 -18.00 -3.85
N CYS A 768 -5.11 -17.54 -2.86
CA CYS A 768 -3.77 -17.01 -3.05
C CYS A 768 -2.76 -18.16 -3.08
N VAL A 769 -1.96 -18.23 -4.14
CA VAL A 769 -0.83 -19.13 -4.30
C VAL A 769 0.44 -18.43 -3.84
N HIS A 770 1.26 -19.09 -3.04
CA HIS A 770 2.62 -18.65 -2.70
C HIS A 770 3.61 -19.79 -2.93
N VAL A 771 4.77 -19.50 -3.54
CA VAL A 771 5.80 -20.50 -3.85
C VAL A 771 6.96 -20.38 -2.85
N PRO A 772 7.26 -21.40 -2.02
CA PRO A 772 8.40 -21.37 -1.09
C PRO A 772 9.74 -21.42 -1.84
N LEU A 773 10.73 -20.65 -1.41
CA LEU A 773 11.97 -20.41 -2.19
C LEU A 773 13.19 -21.09 -1.59
N SER A 774 13.34 -21.00 -0.27
CA SER A 774 14.42 -21.60 0.52
C SER A 774 14.15 -23.09 0.79
N GLU A 775 15.22 -23.86 0.88
CA GLU A 775 15.18 -25.28 1.26
C GLU A 775 14.49 -25.50 2.62
N GLU A 776 14.59 -24.54 3.53
CA GLU A 776 13.94 -24.53 4.84
C GLU A 776 12.42 -24.45 4.70
N ALA A 777 11.90 -23.44 3.98
CA ALA A 777 10.47 -23.29 3.74
C ALA A 777 9.89 -24.42 2.88
N ILE A 778 10.61 -24.90 1.87
CA ILE A 778 10.19 -26.02 1.01
C ILE A 778 10.01 -27.31 1.84
N ARG A 779 10.99 -27.61 2.71
CA ARG A 779 10.97 -28.79 3.59
C ARG A 779 9.87 -28.71 4.65
N GLU A 780 9.66 -27.53 5.20
CA GLU A 780 8.61 -27.25 6.20
C GLU A 780 7.21 -27.36 5.59
N CYS A 781 6.96 -26.72 4.44
CA CYS A 781 5.71 -26.83 3.69
C CYS A 781 5.36 -28.28 3.33
N ARG A 782 6.34 -29.09 2.90
CA ARG A 782 6.13 -30.53 2.62
C ARG A 782 5.76 -31.37 3.85
N GLY A 783 6.00 -30.87 5.06
CA GLY A 783 5.56 -31.48 6.32
C GLY A 783 4.29 -30.88 6.91
N LEU A 784 3.69 -29.88 6.26
CA LEU A 784 2.58 -29.10 6.82
C LEU A 784 1.23 -29.81 6.60
N ALA A 785 0.50 -30.05 7.69
CA ALA A 785 -0.86 -30.60 7.64
C ALA A 785 -1.90 -29.55 7.21
N ASP A 786 -2.94 -29.99 6.52
CA ASP A 786 -4.05 -29.14 6.06
C ASP A 786 -4.77 -28.42 7.21
N ILE A 787 -5.13 -27.16 6.99
CA ILE A 787 -5.80 -26.30 7.96
C ILE A 787 -7.15 -25.85 7.39
N GLY A 788 -8.23 -26.54 7.79
CA GLY A 788 -9.60 -26.16 7.45
C GLY A 788 -10.27 -25.38 8.56
N THR A 789 -10.82 -24.20 8.22
CA THR A 789 -11.21 -23.12 9.15
C THR A 789 -10.07 -22.70 10.08
N PHE A 790 -9.55 -21.48 9.89
CA PHE A 790 -8.76 -20.84 10.93
C PHE A 790 -9.62 -20.75 12.20
N VAL A 791 -9.23 -21.48 13.25
CA VAL A 791 -9.95 -21.49 14.52
C VAL A 791 -10.08 -20.06 15.01
N ASP A 792 -11.27 -19.64 15.43
CA ASP A 792 -11.43 -18.31 15.98
C ASP A 792 -10.62 -18.22 17.28
N VAL A 793 -9.52 -17.45 17.24
CA VAL A 793 -8.36 -17.60 18.14
C VAL A 793 -8.63 -17.05 19.55
N GLY A 794 -9.88 -16.64 19.83
CA GLY A 794 -10.39 -16.59 21.21
C GLY A 794 -10.43 -17.97 21.89
N SER A 795 -10.32 -19.08 21.14
CA SER A 795 -10.46 -20.45 21.67
C SER A 795 -9.21 -21.34 21.53
N ALA A 796 -8.35 -21.13 20.52
CA ALA A 796 -7.07 -21.84 20.41
C ALA A 796 -6.02 -21.22 21.34
N SER A 797 -5.20 -22.05 21.98
CA SER A 797 -4.14 -21.61 22.90
C SER A 797 -2.88 -21.12 22.17
N ALA A 798 -3.03 -20.09 21.33
CA ALA A 798 -1.91 -19.29 20.86
C ALA A 798 -1.26 -18.59 22.06
N SER A 799 -0.14 -19.12 22.55
CA SER A 799 0.48 -18.76 23.83
C SER A 799 1.37 -17.51 23.75
N GLY A 800 0.85 -16.45 23.15
CA GLY A 800 1.52 -15.16 23.00
C GLY A 800 0.49 -14.06 22.70
N TRP A 801 0.70 -12.86 23.24
CA TRP A 801 -0.32 -11.81 23.18
C TRP A 801 -0.35 -11.07 21.83
N LEU A 802 0.71 -11.13 21.01
CA LEU A 802 0.75 -10.72 19.58
C LEU A 802 -0.52 -11.14 18.87
N SER A 803 -0.77 -12.44 18.91
CA SER A 803 -1.79 -13.10 18.10
C SER A 803 -3.16 -12.54 18.42
N ARG A 804 -3.49 -12.38 19.72
CA ARG A 804 -4.78 -11.81 20.15
C ARG A 804 -4.92 -10.33 19.79
N ALA A 805 -3.88 -9.53 20.03
CA ALA A 805 -3.87 -8.09 19.74
C ALA A 805 -4.13 -7.78 18.25
N VAL A 806 -3.54 -8.59 17.36
CA VAL A 806 -3.69 -8.51 15.90
C VAL A 806 -5.08 -8.91 15.40
N LEU A 807 -5.82 -9.73 16.16
CA LEU A 807 -7.12 -10.28 15.74
C LEU A 807 -8.32 -9.46 16.21
N GLU A 808 -8.19 -8.79 17.34
CA GLU A 808 -9.24 -7.94 17.94
C GLU A 808 -9.25 -6.51 17.37
N GLY A 809 -8.39 -6.21 16.38
CA GLY A 809 -8.41 -4.97 15.59
C GLY A 809 -7.95 -3.70 16.32
N ASN A 810 -7.30 -3.83 17.48
CA ASN A 810 -6.95 -2.68 18.34
C ASN A 810 -5.60 -2.88 19.05
N GLY A 811 -4.59 -3.40 18.33
CA GLY A 811 -3.29 -3.82 18.88
C GLY A 811 -2.61 -2.77 19.77
N LEU A 812 -2.65 -1.51 19.33
CA LEU A 812 -2.20 -0.29 19.99
C LEU A 812 -2.62 -0.12 21.47
N ALA A 813 -3.66 -0.83 21.96
CA ALA A 813 -4.09 -0.80 23.36
C ALA A 813 -3.53 -1.96 24.20
N ARG A 814 -3.83 -3.21 23.80
CA ARG A 814 -3.65 -4.41 24.63
C ARG A 814 -2.19 -4.74 24.95
N VAL A 815 -1.30 -4.10 24.22
CA VAL A 815 0.14 -4.30 24.34
C VAL A 815 0.80 -3.26 25.24
N CYS A 816 0.20 -2.06 25.39
CA CYS A 816 0.50 -1.21 26.53
C CYS A 816 0.21 -2.02 27.80
N GLU A 817 -1.00 -2.59 27.89
CA GLU A 817 -1.42 -3.42 29.03
C GLU A 817 -0.44 -4.58 29.28
N ALA A 818 -0.08 -5.34 28.23
CA ALA A 818 0.83 -6.48 28.37
C ALA A 818 2.25 -6.09 28.83
N VAL A 819 2.85 -5.05 28.23
CA VAL A 819 4.22 -4.59 28.52
C VAL A 819 4.30 -3.94 29.90
N ILE A 820 3.38 -3.03 30.23
CA ILE A 820 3.38 -2.35 31.52
C ILE A 820 3.07 -3.37 32.64
N ALA A 821 2.36 -4.46 32.33
CA ALA A 821 2.15 -5.57 33.26
C ALA A 821 3.26 -6.65 33.28
N GLY A 822 4.34 -6.51 32.52
CA GLY A 822 5.51 -7.39 32.57
C GLY A 822 5.43 -8.71 31.76
N HIS A 823 4.49 -8.85 30.83
CA HIS A 823 4.35 -10.05 30.01
C HIS A 823 5.43 -10.19 28.93
N VAL A 824 5.83 -11.43 28.63
CA VAL A 824 6.70 -11.82 27.52
C VAL A 824 6.03 -13.02 26.82
N ASP A 825 5.68 -13.03 25.54
CA ASP A 825 5.95 -12.10 24.41
C ASP A 825 4.70 -12.04 23.46
N THR A 826 4.57 -11.31 22.35
CA THR A 826 5.48 -10.64 21.39
C THR A 826 4.73 -9.46 20.74
N VAL A 827 5.41 -8.41 20.25
CA VAL A 827 4.97 -7.34 19.31
C VAL A 827 3.47 -6.98 19.21
N GLU A 828 3.11 -5.73 19.53
CA GLU A 828 2.32 -4.84 18.65
C GLU A 828 2.12 -3.45 19.31
N GLN A 829 2.88 -2.47 18.81
CA GLN A 829 2.45 -1.07 18.77
C GLN A 829 2.47 -0.09 20.00
N PRO A 830 2.77 -0.39 21.29
CA PRO A 830 2.56 0.57 22.40
C PRO A 830 3.29 1.91 22.20
N VAL A 831 4.48 1.75 21.63
CA VAL A 831 5.49 2.76 21.37
C VAL A 831 4.88 3.98 20.68
N LEU A 832 3.86 3.80 19.84
CA LEU A 832 3.25 4.90 19.13
C LEU A 832 2.32 5.76 19.98
N ARG A 833 1.33 5.21 20.70
CA ARG A 833 0.41 6.06 21.50
C ARG A 833 1.15 6.89 22.56
N ALA A 834 2.27 6.37 23.08
CA ALA A 834 3.16 7.12 23.96
C ALA A 834 4.09 8.10 23.21
N ALA A 835 4.71 7.72 22.09
CA ALA A 835 5.44 8.64 21.20
C ALA A 835 4.54 9.73 20.58
N LEU A 836 3.22 9.64 20.81
CA LEU A 836 2.17 10.54 20.35
C LEU A 836 1.35 11.12 21.52
N GLY A 837 1.84 11.03 22.77
CA GLY A 837 1.36 11.83 23.92
C GLY A 837 -0.06 11.56 24.40
N ARG A 838 -0.59 10.35 24.19
CA ARG A 838 -1.99 10.03 24.48
C ARG A 838 -2.15 9.37 25.86
N GLY A 839 -2.24 10.22 26.89
CA GLY A 839 -2.62 9.82 28.25
C GLY A 839 -4.07 9.27 28.34
N PRO A 840 -4.42 8.63 29.48
CA PRO A 840 -5.76 8.10 29.73
C PRO A 840 -6.80 9.21 29.93
N GLY A 841 -8.06 8.91 29.62
CA GLY A 841 -9.23 9.76 29.80
C GLY A 841 -10.52 8.94 29.82
#